data_AF-A0A9D1CKL0-F1
#
_entry.id   AF-A0A9D1CKL0-F1
#
_cell.length_a   1.000
_cell.length_b   1.000
_cell.length_c   1.000
_cell.angle_alpha   90.00
_cell.angle_beta   90.00
_cell.angle_gamma   90.00
#
_symmetry.space_group_name_H-M   'P 1'
#
loop_
_entity.id
_entity.type
_entity.pdbx_description
1 polymer ?
#
loop_
_entity_poly.entity_id
_entity_poly.type
_entity_poly.pdbx_seq_one_letter_code
_entity_poly.pdbx_strand_id
1 'polypeptide(L)'
;MKRWMAFLLMGAMLCPLLGLPAAGVADTLAAAPLMEQSGATDGMIRVWLSSVKSKMTYNVTIDGDYTINGDTSRVVEDGSRIRVEFSGGTVYLTQNGQRVSMGSGFTLKRHSGGDGYNAVKIAETLAPNNYYPCDVQFLYSGGTAYVVCHIYIEDYVYGVLPYEMDNSFPLEALKAQAVAARTYAVRAKTSSGVYDVTDTTTHQVFRGVNYDKTRCIQAVNETWGVVMQYNGSYIGAYYSASNGGQTETNSNIWGSSQLGYLQVKDDPYDLANTASTVKTYLIYSSPQNGSSISAYAMIQSALASRLGGSSSDYTIREITDISLHTPMYPEPSKLYTQMRVSVRYNDGATASVDIPIFPTVETKLNLKINGGDNELYSVEKQTKGFLVSARRYGHGVGMSQRGAQEMANVGYNYAQILGFYYTGVNRVRINFTRSIAGSLQNGTVLPEVTPAPVEDAVGIVQATPATVTLSNTSDRLNLRKEPNTSSAVLARIPHGTQLTVTSSENGWYAVQYGSLSGYVASQYLRLDTQTSAPDTAPGVDSVGTAVVTLNSGTLNLRAEGHATARVIGSLPNGATVAVLDASGTWTRVMYNNQTGYVMSSYLKITLEGSGSSGTTERVATVTLSNRNDILNLRKDPSTSSAVLAKLPHGTELAVVEDGSSWTRVLYQGITGYVMNTYVTFSGQAQSGTDTESGGSSDTPAQTYAATVVLNSGTLNLRAAPNTSSAVLASIPNFAQITVTQLGDSWCGVSYNQINGYVKRSYLSIDLSTDASGGVTSGETAPSDALTADTEVAWAVTQDGGSVNLRRAASTGSTVLVRVPHGAQVMVLEVGTEWTLAAYGGYTGYMATAYLTASAPAGTPSEEIPSGAMGSTCWVSGGNVNLRKEPSLGADVLTTAPAGAEMTLLEMGTEWSKVIYRGLTGYIATGYITFTNGAQSGTGSQNTASGTDDVIRGDAKTTELNNGTLNLNSSSATLMLRAQPYDTADVTGTLKHGERVVVLQYVGSDARWLFLRCGTLEGYALREHVRLDDKLATVRLADADSELSLRAEPSTSANVLDSLHHGDLLTVLDEEDGWAEVVAPDGTEGYVSATYISYL
;
A
#
# COMPACT_ATOMS: atom_id res chain seq x y z
N MET A 1 42.46 49.18 -25.83
CA MET A 1 43.76 48.60 -26.30
C MET A 1 44.52 48.04 -25.10
N LYS A 2 45.57 47.24 -25.36
CA LYS A 2 46.72 46.80 -24.52
C LYS A 2 46.94 47.48 -23.14
N ARG A 3 47.52 46.85 -22.10
CA ARG A 3 47.86 45.43 -21.75
C ARG A 3 48.50 45.41 -20.33
N TRP A 4 48.26 44.34 -19.55
CA TRP A 4 49.20 43.65 -18.61
C TRP A 4 49.78 44.42 -17.38
N MET A 5 49.57 43.92 -16.14
CA MET A 5 50.48 43.11 -15.27
C MET A 5 51.64 43.90 -14.61
N ALA A 6 52.11 43.65 -13.37
CA ALA A 6 51.65 42.84 -12.21
C ALA A 6 52.49 43.23 -10.95
N PHE A 7 52.70 42.31 -9.97
CA PHE A 7 53.64 42.38 -8.80
C PHE A 7 53.20 43.26 -7.59
N LEU A 8 53.46 42.92 -6.30
CA LEU A 8 53.76 41.61 -5.65
C LEU A 8 53.63 41.66 -4.08
N LEU A 9 53.27 40.52 -3.47
CA LEU A 9 53.65 39.97 -2.13
C LEU A 9 53.61 40.77 -0.78
N MET A 10 52.94 40.11 0.18
CA MET A 10 53.31 39.86 1.61
C MET A 10 53.18 40.96 2.69
N GLY A 11 52.45 40.65 3.78
CA GLY A 11 52.30 41.52 4.96
C GLY A 11 51.35 40.98 6.05
N ALA A 12 51.82 39.96 6.80
CA ALA A 12 51.29 39.32 8.02
C ALA A 12 49.92 39.71 8.68
N MET A 13 49.17 38.66 9.06
CA MET A 13 48.34 38.53 10.28
C MET A 13 47.39 39.68 10.71
N LEU A 14 46.08 39.46 10.53
CA LEU A 14 45.19 39.25 11.69
C LEU A 14 43.94 38.46 11.24
N CYS A 15 43.41 37.60 12.11
CA CYS A 15 42.28 36.72 11.79
C CYS A 15 41.00 37.16 12.52
N PRO A 16 39.94 37.59 11.82
CA PRO A 16 38.59 37.59 12.36
C PRO A 16 37.94 36.21 12.12
N LEU A 17 37.28 35.67 13.14
CA LEU A 17 36.32 34.57 12.94
C LEU A 17 35.20 35.09 12.02
N LEU A 18 35.11 34.58 10.79
CA LEU A 18 33.89 34.69 10.01
C LEU A 18 32.89 33.70 10.59
N GLY A 19 31.91 34.23 11.32
CA GLY A 19 30.81 33.45 11.85
C GLY A 19 29.96 32.83 10.75
N LEU A 20 29.21 31.79 11.12
CA LEU A 20 28.10 31.28 10.30
C LEU A 20 27.21 32.45 9.86
N PRO A 21 26.74 32.49 8.60
CA PRO A 21 25.74 33.47 8.21
C PRO A 21 24.50 33.25 9.09
N ALA A 22 24.09 34.29 9.81
CA ALA A 22 22.84 34.25 10.57
C ALA A 22 21.67 33.99 9.60
N ALA A 23 20.66 33.24 10.05
CA ALA A 23 19.42 33.05 9.30
C ALA A 23 18.78 34.43 9.03
N GLY A 24 18.97 34.94 7.81
CA GLY A 24 19.03 36.39 7.58
C GLY A 24 18.25 36.91 6.37
N VAL A 25 17.76 36.03 5.49
CA VAL A 25 16.52 36.23 4.72
C VAL A 25 15.89 34.84 4.60
N ALA A 26 14.61 34.71 4.97
CA ALA A 26 13.81 33.57 4.55
C ALA A 26 13.40 33.84 3.10
N ASP A 27 14.21 33.37 2.14
CA ASP A 27 13.89 33.47 0.72
C ASP A 27 12.69 32.56 0.45
N THR A 28 11.49 33.15 0.46
CA THR A 28 10.22 32.39 0.56
C THR A 28 10.01 31.59 -0.71
N LEU A 29 10.38 30.31 -0.66
CA LEU A 29 10.37 29.42 -1.81
C LEU A 29 8.99 29.42 -2.49
N ALA A 30 8.97 29.97 -3.70
CA ALA A 30 7.74 30.21 -4.44
C ALA A 30 7.05 28.89 -4.82
N ALA A 31 5.80 28.76 -4.41
CA ALA A 31 4.94 27.67 -4.88
C ALA A 31 4.66 27.83 -6.38
N ALA A 32 4.74 26.73 -7.14
CA ALA A 32 4.20 26.69 -8.49
C ALA A 32 2.70 27.04 -8.44
N PRO A 33 2.21 28.07 -9.16
CA PRO A 33 0.81 28.49 -9.09
C PRO A 33 -0.11 27.39 -9.63
N LEU A 34 -1.36 27.33 -9.15
CA LEU A 34 -2.38 26.42 -9.66
C LEU A 34 -3.32 27.15 -10.63
N MET A 35 -3.65 26.49 -11.73
CA MET A 35 -4.63 26.92 -12.73
C MET A 35 -5.65 25.80 -12.96
N GLU A 36 -6.87 26.15 -13.32
CA GLU A 36 -7.94 25.19 -13.65
C GLU A 36 -8.17 25.21 -15.17
N GLN A 37 -8.20 24.03 -15.81
CA GLN A 37 -8.42 23.92 -17.26
C GLN A 37 -9.87 23.55 -17.57
N SER A 38 -10.55 24.39 -18.37
CA SER A 38 -11.91 24.12 -18.84
C SER A 38 -11.94 22.99 -19.89
N GLY A 39 -12.87 22.05 -19.73
CA GLY A 39 -13.10 20.95 -20.67
C GLY A 39 -12.30 19.68 -20.33
N ALA A 40 -12.88 18.53 -20.66
CA ALA A 40 -12.31 17.23 -20.32
C ALA A 40 -11.29 16.74 -21.36
N THR A 41 -10.23 16.09 -20.90
CA THR A 41 -9.15 15.50 -21.70
C THR A 41 -9.19 13.98 -21.62
N ASP A 42 -8.84 13.26 -22.69
CA ASP A 42 -8.77 11.79 -22.64
C ASP A 42 -7.75 11.32 -21.58
N GLY A 43 -8.25 10.62 -20.56
CA GLY A 43 -7.51 10.12 -19.42
C GLY A 43 -6.96 8.70 -19.57
N MET A 44 -7.16 8.02 -20.71
CA MET A 44 -6.61 6.67 -20.92
C MET A 44 -5.13 6.72 -21.32
N ILE A 45 -4.30 5.81 -20.81
CA ILE A 45 -2.90 5.63 -21.21
C ILE A 45 -2.61 4.16 -21.50
N ARG A 46 -1.77 3.89 -22.51
CA ARG A 46 -1.44 2.53 -22.96
C ARG A 46 -0.06 2.14 -22.47
N VAL A 47 0.00 1.22 -21.52
CA VAL A 47 1.23 0.77 -20.87
C VAL A 47 1.60 -0.61 -21.38
N TRP A 48 2.73 -0.72 -22.10
CA TRP A 48 3.28 -2.04 -22.45
C TRP A 48 3.99 -2.63 -21.23
N LEU A 49 3.57 -3.84 -20.84
CA LEU A 49 4.25 -4.66 -19.84
C LEU A 49 5.53 -5.26 -20.46
N SER A 50 6.52 -4.40 -20.67
CA SER A 50 7.81 -4.71 -21.31
C SER A 50 8.74 -5.54 -20.43
N SER A 51 8.55 -5.53 -19.11
CA SER A 51 9.31 -6.39 -18.17
C SER A 51 9.09 -7.88 -18.44
N VAL A 52 7.93 -8.24 -18.99
CA VAL A 52 7.53 -9.61 -19.31
C VAL A 52 7.65 -9.98 -20.78
N LYS A 53 8.19 -9.10 -21.65
CA LYS A 53 8.26 -9.29 -23.12
C LYS A 53 8.96 -10.56 -23.63
N SER A 54 9.71 -11.26 -22.78
CA SER A 54 10.34 -12.55 -23.09
C SER A 54 9.42 -13.77 -22.84
N LYS A 55 8.25 -13.55 -22.22
CA LYS A 55 7.26 -14.59 -21.93
C LYS A 55 6.33 -14.79 -23.15
N MET A 56 6.11 -16.05 -23.50
CA MET A 56 5.16 -16.48 -24.54
C MET A 56 3.92 -17.18 -23.94
N THR A 57 3.77 -17.15 -22.62
CA THR A 57 2.63 -17.67 -21.87
C THR A 57 2.35 -16.71 -20.72
N TYR A 58 1.08 -16.43 -20.48
CA TYR A 58 0.60 -15.57 -19.41
C TYR A 58 -0.56 -16.24 -18.69
N ASN A 59 -0.52 -16.28 -17.36
CA ASN A 59 -1.61 -16.79 -16.53
C ASN A 59 -2.30 -15.59 -15.87
N VAL A 60 -3.55 -15.37 -16.25
CA VAL A 60 -4.33 -14.19 -15.84
C VAL A 60 -5.46 -14.64 -14.93
N THR A 61 -5.60 -14.00 -13.78
CA THR A 61 -6.78 -14.13 -12.91
C THR A 61 -7.66 -12.89 -13.10
N ILE A 62 -8.95 -13.11 -13.31
CA ILE A 62 -9.98 -12.07 -13.40
C ILE A 62 -10.51 -11.75 -12.00
N ASP A 63 -10.79 -10.47 -11.74
CA ASP A 63 -11.42 -9.92 -10.55
C ASP A 63 -12.45 -8.89 -11.06
N GLY A 64 -13.75 -9.20 -11.02
CA GLY A 64 -14.83 -8.39 -11.60
C GLY A 64 -15.05 -8.50 -13.12
N ASP A 65 -15.88 -7.60 -13.67
CA ASP A 65 -16.50 -7.75 -15.00
C ASP A 65 -15.57 -7.52 -16.20
N TYR A 66 -15.31 -8.60 -16.96
CA TYR A 66 -14.53 -8.56 -18.20
C TYR A 66 -15.22 -9.27 -19.38
N THR A 67 -15.00 -8.78 -20.61
CA THR A 67 -15.41 -9.43 -21.86
C THR A 67 -14.27 -9.55 -22.85
N ILE A 68 -14.39 -10.48 -23.81
CA ILE A 68 -13.44 -10.63 -24.91
C ILE A 68 -13.79 -9.61 -26.01
N ASN A 69 -12.87 -8.68 -26.29
CA ASN A 69 -13.00 -7.61 -27.30
C ASN A 69 -14.20 -6.64 -27.09
N GLY A 70 -14.84 -6.61 -25.93
CA GLY A 70 -16.07 -5.84 -25.69
C GLY A 70 -17.34 -6.56 -26.14
N ASP A 71 -17.25 -7.82 -26.57
CA ASP A 71 -18.38 -8.67 -26.95
C ASP A 71 -19.07 -9.18 -25.67
N THR A 72 -20.26 -8.64 -25.36
CA THR A 72 -21.03 -9.02 -24.16
C THR A 72 -21.61 -10.44 -24.23
N SER A 73 -21.52 -11.14 -25.37
CA SER A 73 -21.78 -12.59 -25.44
C SER A 73 -20.58 -13.44 -25.01
N ARG A 74 -19.43 -12.81 -24.80
CA ARG A 74 -18.13 -13.43 -24.46
C ARG A 74 -17.56 -12.88 -23.17
N VAL A 75 -18.38 -12.91 -22.11
CA VAL A 75 -17.98 -12.62 -20.74
C VAL A 75 -16.89 -13.60 -20.29
N VAL A 76 -15.94 -13.11 -19.50
CA VAL A 76 -14.99 -13.92 -18.75
C VAL A 76 -15.36 -13.77 -17.28
N GLU A 77 -15.89 -14.84 -16.69
CA GLU A 77 -16.50 -14.83 -15.34
C GLU A 77 -15.51 -14.36 -14.26
N ASP A 78 -16.01 -13.68 -13.23
CA ASP A 78 -15.20 -13.30 -12.07
C ASP A 78 -14.51 -14.51 -11.42
N GLY A 79 -13.31 -14.31 -10.86
CA GLY A 79 -12.44 -15.35 -10.33
C GLY A 79 -11.83 -16.28 -11.39
N SER A 80 -12.21 -16.17 -12.67
CA SER A 80 -11.68 -17.01 -13.75
C SER A 80 -10.15 -16.96 -13.82
N ARG A 81 -9.55 -18.14 -14.01
CA ARG A 81 -8.14 -18.26 -14.39
C ARG A 81 -8.03 -18.67 -15.85
N ILE A 82 -7.53 -17.76 -16.67
CA ILE A 82 -7.30 -17.98 -18.09
C ILE A 82 -5.80 -18.01 -18.39
N ARG A 83 -5.41 -18.79 -19.41
CA ARG A 83 -4.02 -18.90 -19.87
C ARG A 83 -3.92 -18.42 -21.31
N VAL A 84 -3.17 -17.35 -21.54
CA VAL A 84 -2.89 -16.80 -22.87
C VAL A 84 -1.52 -17.30 -23.35
N GLU A 85 -1.42 -17.72 -24.61
CA GLU A 85 -0.21 -18.30 -25.19
C GLU A 85 0.07 -17.73 -26.59
N PHE A 86 1.30 -17.28 -26.82
CA PHE A 86 1.77 -16.73 -28.09
C PHE A 86 2.55 -17.82 -28.83
N SER A 87 2.08 -18.27 -30.00
CA SER A 87 2.73 -19.35 -30.75
C SER A 87 2.46 -19.25 -32.25
N GLY A 88 3.51 -19.39 -33.07
CA GLY A 88 3.41 -19.30 -34.53
C GLY A 88 2.90 -17.95 -35.07
N GLY A 89 3.00 -16.88 -34.28
CA GLY A 89 2.41 -15.57 -34.57
C GLY A 89 0.90 -15.46 -34.30
N THR A 90 0.29 -16.51 -33.74
CA THR A 90 -1.10 -16.54 -33.28
C THR A 90 -1.15 -16.41 -31.75
N VAL A 91 -2.14 -15.69 -31.23
CA VAL A 91 -2.49 -15.65 -29.82
C VAL A 91 -3.57 -16.69 -29.55
N TYR A 92 -3.38 -17.51 -28.53
CA TYR A 92 -4.35 -18.51 -28.08
C TYR A 92 -4.84 -18.18 -26.68
N LEU A 93 -6.14 -18.30 -26.45
CA LEU A 93 -6.77 -18.19 -25.15
C LEU A 93 -7.18 -19.59 -24.67
N THR A 94 -6.82 -19.96 -23.45
CA THR A 94 -7.28 -21.20 -22.80
C THR A 94 -8.10 -20.86 -21.56
N GLN A 95 -9.35 -21.33 -21.54
CA GLN A 95 -10.30 -21.18 -20.43
C GLN A 95 -11.05 -22.52 -20.27
N ASN A 96 -11.30 -22.96 -19.03
CA ASN A 96 -11.98 -24.22 -18.72
C ASN A 96 -11.43 -25.44 -19.49
N GLY A 97 -10.11 -25.47 -19.72
CA GLY A 97 -9.41 -26.50 -20.48
C GLY A 97 -9.49 -26.39 -22.01
N GLN A 98 -10.38 -25.56 -22.56
CA GLN A 98 -10.53 -25.36 -24.00
C GLN A 98 -9.58 -24.29 -24.53
N ARG A 99 -8.76 -24.61 -25.55
CA ARG A 99 -7.78 -23.71 -26.17
C ARG A 99 -8.30 -23.19 -27.52
N VAL A 100 -8.63 -21.90 -27.56
CA VAL A 100 -9.22 -21.18 -28.71
C VAL A 100 -8.17 -20.30 -29.39
N SER A 101 -8.20 -20.22 -30.73
CA SER A 101 -7.38 -19.26 -31.49
C SER A 101 -8.02 -17.89 -31.47
N MET A 102 -7.25 -16.86 -31.12
CA MET A 102 -7.65 -15.46 -31.07
C MET A 102 -7.02 -14.63 -32.21
N GLY A 103 -6.55 -15.30 -33.27
CA GLY A 103 -5.88 -14.63 -34.40
C GLY A 103 -4.56 -13.97 -33.98
N SER A 104 -4.27 -12.77 -34.49
CA SER A 104 -3.10 -12.00 -34.08
C SER A 104 -3.23 -11.33 -32.70
N GLY A 105 -4.43 -11.27 -32.11
CA GLY A 105 -4.62 -10.67 -30.80
C GLY A 105 -6.07 -10.43 -30.39
N PHE A 106 -6.26 -10.18 -29.10
CA PHE A 106 -7.55 -9.84 -28.50
C PHE A 106 -7.35 -8.93 -27.28
N THR A 107 -8.44 -8.36 -26.77
CA THR A 107 -8.45 -7.50 -25.58
C THR A 107 -9.40 -8.07 -24.54
N LEU A 108 -8.97 -8.17 -23.28
CA LEU A 108 -9.88 -8.26 -22.14
C LEU A 108 -10.41 -6.86 -21.87
N LYS A 109 -11.66 -6.58 -22.25
CA LYS A 109 -12.32 -5.28 -22.08
C LYS A 109 -12.98 -5.22 -20.71
N ARG A 110 -12.69 -4.16 -19.94
CA ARG A 110 -13.19 -3.92 -18.58
C ARG A 110 -14.55 -3.23 -18.60
N HIS A 111 -15.49 -3.71 -17.78
CA HIS A 111 -16.82 -3.14 -17.61
C HIS A 111 -17.00 -2.52 -16.22
N SER A 112 -17.89 -1.52 -16.12
CA SER A 112 -18.26 -0.87 -14.87
C SER A 112 -19.20 -1.73 -14.03
N GLY A 113 -19.30 -1.48 -12.72
CA GLY A 113 -20.27 -2.16 -11.84
C GLY A 113 -19.91 -3.59 -11.43
N GLY A 114 -18.91 -4.23 -12.04
CA GLY A 114 -18.36 -5.49 -11.53
C GLY A 114 -17.74 -5.31 -10.14
N ASP A 115 -18.01 -6.28 -9.25
CA ASP A 115 -17.57 -6.34 -7.85
C ASP A 115 -16.04 -6.40 -7.67
N GLY A 116 -15.61 -6.34 -6.40
CA GLY A 116 -14.21 -6.49 -6.00
C GLY A 116 -13.36 -5.27 -6.35
N TYR A 117 -12.16 -5.50 -6.87
CA TYR A 117 -11.27 -4.45 -7.36
C TYR A 117 -11.47 -4.15 -8.85
N ASN A 118 -12.24 -4.99 -9.56
CA ASN A 118 -12.59 -4.82 -10.97
C ASN A 118 -11.31 -4.62 -11.82
N ALA A 119 -10.48 -5.66 -11.91
CA ALA A 119 -9.13 -5.63 -12.45
C ALA A 119 -8.67 -7.05 -12.89
N VAL A 120 -7.45 -7.18 -13.41
CA VAL A 120 -6.81 -8.50 -13.57
C VAL A 120 -5.51 -8.61 -12.80
N LYS A 121 -5.08 -9.84 -12.49
CA LYS A 121 -3.73 -10.15 -12.00
C LYS A 121 -3.00 -11.00 -13.04
N ILE A 122 -1.73 -10.68 -13.32
CA ILE A 122 -0.92 -11.36 -14.33
C ILE A 122 0.31 -11.96 -13.66
N ALA A 123 0.35 -13.30 -13.58
CA ALA A 123 1.27 -14.05 -12.71
C ALA A 123 2.75 -13.93 -13.11
N GLU A 124 3.05 -13.57 -14.36
CA GLU A 124 4.42 -13.45 -14.87
C GLU A 124 5.08 -12.09 -14.59
N THR A 125 4.33 -11.11 -14.09
CA THR A 125 4.81 -9.74 -13.82
C THR A 125 5.71 -9.65 -12.60
N LEU A 126 6.41 -8.52 -12.44
CA LEU A 126 7.28 -8.25 -11.29
C LEU A 126 6.52 -8.00 -9.97
N ALA A 127 5.18 -7.96 -10.01
CA ALA A 127 4.32 -7.85 -8.83
C ALA A 127 3.02 -8.66 -9.06
N PRO A 128 3.08 -10.01 -9.07
CA PRO A 128 1.99 -10.87 -9.57
C PRO A 128 0.71 -10.83 -8.71
N ASN A 129 0.79 -10.27 -7.50
CA ASN A 129 -0.35 -10.08 -6.60
C ASN A 129 -1.08 -8.73 -6.83
N ASN A 130 -0.49 -7.80 -7.57
CA ASN A 130 -1.05 -6.47 -7.83
C ASN A 130 -2.20 -6.54 -8.84
N TYR A 131 -3.05 -5.52 -8.77
CA TYR A 131 -4.23 -5.35 -9.60
C TYR A 131 -3.93 -4.46 -10.82
N TYR A 132 -4.38 -4.88 -11.98
CA TYR A 132 -4.30 -4.11 -13.22
C TYR A 132 -5.74 -3.70 -13.62
N PRO A 133 -6.25 -2.56 -13.13
CA PRO A 133 -7.62 -2.08 -13.34
C PRO A 133 -7.80 -1.45 -14.74
N CYS A 134 -7.62 -2.24 -15.78
CA CYS A 134 -7.47 -1.76 -17.15
C CYS A 134 -8.09 -2.73 -18.17
N ASP A 135 -8.26 -2.29 -19.42
CA ASP A 135 -8.38 -3.27 -20.51
C ASP A 135 -6.98 -3.87 -20.77
N VAL A 136 -6.87 -5.19 -20.96
CA VAL A 136 -5.59 -5.84 -21.28
C VAL A 136 -5.60 -6.41 -22.68
N GLN A 137 -4.86 -5.77 -23.58
CA GLN A 137 -4.67 -6.22 -24.95
C GLN A 137 -3.47 -7.18 -25.06
N PHE A 138 -3.71 -8.38 -25.59
CA PHE A 138 -2.71 -9.35 -25.98
C PHE A 138 -2.58 -9.33 -27.51
N LEU A 139 -1.44 -8.86 -28.02
CA LEU A 139 -1.23 -8.62 -29.46
C LEU A 139 0.13 -9.15 -29.92
N TYR A 140 0.14 -10.00 -30.94
CA TYR A 140 1.36 -10.35 -31.67
C TYR A 140 1.51 -9.47 -32.90
N SER A 141 2.58 -8.68 -32.97
CA SER A 141 2.84 -7.77 -34.10
C SER A 141 4.34 -7.55 -34.30
N GLY A 142 4.78 -7.53 -35.56
CA GLY A 142 6.20 -7.30 -35.90
C GLY A 142 7.18 -8.31 -35.28
N GLY A 143 6.74 -9.55 -35.01
CA GLY A 143 7.54 -10.56 -34.31
C GLY A 143 7.57 -10.43 -32.78
N THR A 144 6.88 -9.45 -32.20
CA THR A 144 6.86 -9.16 -30.77
C THR A 144 5.51 -9.51 -30.15
N ALA A 145 5.54 -10.11 -28.96
CA ALA A 145 4.37 -10.29 -28.11
C ALA A 145 4.19 -9.06 -27.20
N TYR A 146 3.07 -8.35 -27.38
CA TYR A 146 2.67 -7.21 -26.58
C TYR A 146 1.56 -7.61 -25.60
N VAL A 147 1.72 -7.17 -24.36
CA VAL A 147 0.67 -7.16 -23.32
C VAL A 147 0.51 -5.72 -22.89
N VAL A 148 -0.62 -5.08 -23.25
CA VAL A 148 -0.82 -3.63 -23.13
C VAL A 148 -2.03 -3.32 -22.27
N CYS A 149 -1.76 -2.74 -21.10
CA CYS A 149 -2.77 -2.21 -20.19
C CYS A 149 -3.27 -0.85 -20.72
N HIS A 150 -4.53 -0.77 -21.14
CA HIS A 150 -5.22 0.48 -21.42
C HIS A 150 -5.90 0.92 -20.14
N ILE A 151 -5.21 1.74 -19.36
CA ILE A 151 -5.52 2.07 -17.96
C ILE A 151 -5.91 3.56 -17.84
N TYR A 152 -6.73 3.90 -16.85
CA TYR A 152 -7.01 5.30 -16.54
C TYR A 152 -5.78 5.95 -15.87
N ILE A 153 -5.52 7.23 -16.10
CA ILE A 153 -4.26 7.85 -15.70
C ILE A 153 -4.05 7.89 -14.17
N GLU A 154 -5.09 8.06 -13.37
CA GLU A 154 -4.96 8.03 -11.91
C GLU A 154 -4.71 6.60 -11.40
N ASP A 155 -5.42 5.61 -11.98
CA ASP A 155 -5.17 4.18 -11.77
C ASP A 155 -3.71 3.79 -12.15
N TYR A 156 -3.13 4.45 -13.16
CA TYR A 156 -1.72 4.31 -13.52
C TYR A 156 -0.77 4.90 -12.48
N VAL A 157 -1.04 6.12 -11.99
CA VAL A 157 -0.17 6.77 -11.00
C VAL A 157 -0.19 6.02 -9.65
N TYR A 158 -1.32 5.44 -9.24
CA TYR A 158 -1.35 4.49 -8.09
C TYR A 158 -0.38 3.32 -8.29
N GLY A 159 -0.26 2.79 -9.52
CA GLY A 159 0.64 1.69 -9.85
C GLY A 159 2.09 2.08 -10.13
N VAL A 160 2.41 3.38 -10.17
CA VAL A 160 3.78 3.92 -10.33
C VAL A 160 4.33 4.43 -8.99
N LEU A 161 3.59 5.30 -8.30
CA LEU A 161 4.08 6.08 -7.16
C LEU A 161 4.79 5.23 -6.09
N PRO A 162 4.22 4.11 -5.59
CA PRO A 162 4.84 3.29 -4.54
C PRO A 162 6.15 2.58 -4.95
N TYR A 163 6.49 2.58 -6.23
CA TYR A 163 7.69 1.94 -6.78
C TYR A 163 8.75 2.94 -7.26
N GLU A 164 8.40 4.23 -7.31
CA GLU A 164 9.33 5.35 -7.48
C GLU A 164 9.67 6.01 -6.13
N MET A 165 8.71 6.08 -5.20
CA MET A 165 8.88 6.65 -3.86
C MET A 165 8.08 5.81 -2.84
N ASP A 166 8.73 5.35 -1.77
CA ASP A 166 8.09 4.42 -0.84
C ASP A 166 6.95 5.06 -0.02
N ASN A 167 5.94 4.26 0.33
CA ASN A 167 4.74 4.67 1.06
C ASN A 167 5.00 5.19 2.48
N SER A 168 6.22 5.06 3.02
CA SER A 168 6.64 5.71 4.27
C SER A 168 7.07 7.17 4.12
N PHE A 169 7.22 7.70 2.90
CA PHE A 169 7.68 9.07 2.68
C PHE A 169 6.66 10.12 3.17
N PRO A 170 7.10 11.37 3.44
CA PRO A 170 6.22 12.49 3.74
C PRO A 170 5.17 12.71 2.64
N LEU A 171 3.94 13.05 3.03
CA LEU A 171 2.82 13.15 2.11
C LEU A 171 3.06 14.21 1.01
N GLU A 172 3.67 15.34 1.35
CA GLU A 172 3.97 16.41 0.38
C GLU A 172 5.04 16.02 -0.65
N ALA A 173 6.00 15.16 -0.29
CA ALA A 173 6.94 14.58 -1.24
C ALA A 173 6.25 13.58 -2.18
N LEU A 174 5.36 12.72 -1.64
CA LEU A 174 4.55 11.79 -2.43
C LEU A 174 3.61 12.54 -3.39
N LYS A 175 3.00 13.65 -2.97
CA LYS A 175 2.17 14.53 -3.82
C LYS A 175 2.99 15.15 -4.96
N ALA A 176 4.20 15.63 -4.68
CA ALA A 176 5.09 16.16 -5.71
C ALA A 176 5.46 15.05 -6.75
N GLN A 177 5.79 13.85 -6.27
CA GLN A 177 6.08 12.69 -7.12
C GLN A 177 4.85 12.22 -7.93
N ALA A 178 3.64 12.29 -7.37
CA ALA A 178 2.38 11.99 -8.07
C ALA A 178 2.14 12.95 -9.24
N VAL A 179 2.27 14.26 -9.02
CA VAL A 179 2.11 15.28 -10.06
C VAL A 179 3.20 15.18 -11.12
N ALA A 180 4.46 14.90 -10.73
CA ALA A 180 5.54 14.65 -11.68
C ALA A 180 5.23 13.41 -12.57
N ALA A 181 4.82 12.30 -11.96
CA ALA A 181 4.46 11.08 -12.68
C ALA A 181 3.27 11.29 -13.63
N ARG A 182 2.17 11.90 -13.15
CA ARG A 182 1.00 12.22 -13.97
C ARG A 182 1.37 13.10 -15.17
N THR A 183 2.23 14.09 -14.96
CA THR A 183 2.70 14.98 -16.04
C THR A 183 3.54 14.23 -17.08
N TYR A 184 4.46 13.37 -16.64
CA TYR A 184 5.26 12.53 -17.53
C TYR A 184 4.34 11.63 -18.39
N ALA A 185 3.38 10.96 -17.75
CA ALA A 185 2.41 10.09 -18.39
C ALA A 185 1.58 10.81 -19.46
N VAL A 186 0.99 11.99 -19.16
CA VAL A 186 0.25 12.79 -20.17
C VAL A 186 1.15 13.19 -21.34
N ARG A 187 2.38 13.64 -21.05
CA ARG A 187 3.34 14.07 -22.09
C ARG A 187 3.80 12.91 -23.00
N ALA A 188 3.81 11.68 -22.50
CA ALA A 188 4.22 10.50 -23.25
C ALA A 188 3.12 9.94 -24.19
N LYS A 189 1.87 10.42 -24.09
CA LYS A 189 0.77 9.96 -24.95
C LYS A 189 1.04 10.24 -26.43
N THR A 190 0.77 9.25 -27.27
CA THR A 190 0.99 9.28 -28.72
C THR A 190 -0.31 8.99 -29.49
N SER A 191 -0.48 9.59 -30.66
CA SER A 191 -1.62 9.31 -31.55
C SER A 191 -1.41 8.08 -32.45
N SER A 192 -0.30 7.35 -32.31
CA SER A 192 0.11 6.28 -33.22
C SER A 192 1.11 5.33 -32.56
N GLY A 193 0.96 4.04 -32.77
CA GLY A 193 1.79 2.99 -32.13
C GLY A 193 0.93 2.06 -31.27
N VAL A 194 1.57 1.05 -30.67
CA VAL A 194 0.89 0.01 -29.86
C VAL A 194 0.70 0.43 -28.40
N TYR A 195 1.60 1.29 -27.88
CA TYR A 195 1.60 1.76 -26.50
C TYR A 195 2.15 3.20 -26.43
N ASP A 196 2.00 3.85 -25.28
CA ASP A 196 2.51 5.19 -24.97
C ASP A 196 3.74 5.14 -24.06
N VAL A 197 3.72 4.26 -23.04
CA VAL A 197 4.80 4.10 -22.05
C VAL A 197 5.09 2.63 -21.76
N THR A 198 6.21 2.35 -21.10
CA THR A 198 6.58 1.02 -20.59
C THR A 198 6.52 0.97 -19.06
N ASP A 199 6.38 -0.25 -18.53
CA ASP A 199 6.40 -0.62 -17.12
C ASP A 199 7.79 -0.57 -16.42
N THR A 200 8.84 -0.22 -17.14
CA THR A 200 10.23 -0.18 -16.67
C THR A 200 10.76 1.25 -16.53
N THR A 201 11.90 1.39 -15.84
CA THR A 201 12.71 2.63 -15.71
C THR A 201 13.13 3.30 -17.03
N THR A 202 12.80 2.73 -18.19
CA THR A 202 12.84 3.41 -19.49
C THR A 202 11.86 4.58 -19.56
N HIS A 203 10.72 4.45 -18.87
CA HIS A 203 9.73 5.50 -18.69
C HIS A 203 9.49 5.74 -17.19
N GLN A 204 8.71 4.86 -16.54
CA GLN A 204 8.40 4.90 -15.11
C GLN A 204 8.13 3.48 -14.59
N VAL A 205 8.36 3.22 -13.30
CA VAL A 205 8.22 1.88 -12.71
C VAL A 205 6.75 1.55 -12.38
N PHE A 206 5.94 1.27 -13.40
CA PHE A 206 4.57 0.78 -13.22
C PHE A 206 4.52 -0.72 -12.91
N ARG A 207 3.84 -1.13 -11.84
CA ARG A 207 3.67 -2.55 -11.47
C ARG A 207 2.23 -2.96 -11.16
N GLY A 208 1.25 -2.21 -11.68
CA GLY A 208 -0.14 -2.34 -11.24
C GLY A 208 -0.34 -1.82 -9.81
N VAL A 209 -1.60 -1.71 -9.40
CA VAL A 209 -2.02 -1.13 -8.12
C VAL A 209 -1.86 -2.14 -6.98
N ASN A 210 -1.28 -1.70 -5.87
CA ASN A 210 -1.34 -2.37 -4.58
C ASN A 210 -2.10 -1.44 -3.62
N TYR A 211 -3.31 -1.84 -3.21
CA TYR A 211 -4.21 -0.97 -2.44
C TYR A 211 -3.76 -0.75 -0.98
N ASP A 212 -2.88 -1.62 -0.47
CA ASP A 212 -2.17 -1.45 0.81
C ASP A 212 -1.27 -0.19 0.85
N LYS A 213 -1.00 0.46 -0.30
CA LYS A 213 -0.23 1.72 -0.41
C LYS A 213 -1.11 2.96 -0.21
N THR A 214 -1.82 2.97 0.91
CA THR A 214 -2.83 3.98 1.28
C THR A 214 -2.31 5.42 1.24
N ARG A 215 -1.05 5.67 1.67
CA ARG A 215 -0.44 7.01 1.67
C ARG A 215 -0.07 7.48 0.27
N CYS A 216 0.37 6.58 -0.60
CA CYS A 216 0.55 6.87 -2.03
C CYS A 216 -0.80 7.15 -2.70
N ILE A 217 -1.84 6.37 -2.39
CA ILE A 217 -3.20 6.57 -2.91
C ILE A 217 -3.76 7.92 -2.47
N GLN A 218 -3.59 8.29 -1.19
CA GLN A 218 -3.91 9.61 -0.65
C GLN A 218 -3.20 10.73 -1.42
N ALA A 219 -1.89 10.61 -1.68
CA ALA A 219 -1.12 11.61 -2.42
C ALA A 219 -1.57 11.78 -3.89
N VAL A 220 -2.04 10.70 -4.53
CA VAL A 220 -2.63 10.75 -5.87
C VAL A 220 -3.99 11.44 -5.83
N ASN A 221 -4.88 11.07 -4.90
CA ASN A 221 -6.21 11.66 -4.72
C ASN A 221 -6.17 13.16 -4.40
N GLU A 222 -5.34 13.58 -3.43
CA GLU A 222 -5.19 15.01 -3.09
C GLU A 222 -4.53 15.84 -4.21
N THR A 223 -3.97 15.18 -5.24
CA THR A 223 -3.44 15.82 -6.45
C THR A 223 -4.22 15.44 -7.73
N TRP A 224 -5.43 14.89 -7.61
CA TRP A 224 -6.20 14.38 -8.75
C TRP A 224 -6.33 15.38 -9.90
N GLY A 225 -5.99 14.95 -11.11
CA GLY A 225 -5.97 15.77 -12.31
C GLY A 225 -4.86 16.82 -12.39
N VAL A 226 -4.02 16.99 -11.36
CA VAL A 226 -2.98 18.03 -11.32
C VAL A 226 -1.71 17.57 -12.04
N VAL A 227 -1.32 18.34 -13.05
CA VAL A 227 -0.10 18.17 -13.88
C VAL A 227 0.67 19.49 -13.98
N MET A 228 1.87 19.48 -14.58
CA MET A 228 2.70 20.68 -14.76
C MET A 228 2.85 21.08 -16.23
N GLN A 229 2.71 22.37 -16.50
CA GLN A 229 2.94 22.96 -17.81
C GLN A 229 3.95 24.11 -17.75
N TYR A 230 4.73 24.27 -18.83
CA TYR A 230 5.60 25.41 -19.10
C TYR A 230 5.22 25.96 -20.49
N ASN A 231 4.95 27.26 -20.59
CA ASN A 231 4.46 27.90 -21.82
C ASN A 231 3.28 27.14 -22.49
N GLY A 232 2.32 26.66 -21.68
CA GLY A 232 1.14 25.93 -22.16
C GLY A 232 1.40 24.48 -22.64
N SER A 233 2.61 23.96 -22.49
CA SER A 233 2.99 22.60 -22.87
C SER A 233 3.37 21.75 -21.65
N TYR A 234 2.97 20.49 -21.61
CA TYR A 234 3.35 19.57 -20.53
C TYR A 234 4.88 19.41 -20.44
N ILE A 235 5.43 19.46 -19.24
CA ILE A 235 6.88 19.39 -19.04
C ILE A 235 7.42 17.96 -19.10
N GLY A 236 8.70 17.83 -19.47
CA GLY A 236 9.49 16.65 -19.13
C GLY A 236 9.77 16.62 -17.63
N ALA A 237 8.85 16.03 -16.86
CA ALA A 237 8.91 15.95 -15.40
C ALA A 237 9.89 14.86 -14.93
N TYR A 238 11.18 15.00 -15.27
CA TYR A 238 12.24 14.06 -14.86
C TYR A 238 12.48 14.13 -13.35
N TYR A 239 12.81 13.00 -12.73
CA TYR A 239 13.14 12.86 -11.31
C TYR A 239 14.19 11.76 -11.10
N SER A 240 14.93 11.80 -10.00
CA SER A 240 15.94 10.79 -9.65
C SER A 240 16.09 10.64 -8.14
N ALA A 241 16.64 9.50 -7.68
CA ALA A 241 16.70 9.15 -6.25
C ALA A 241 17.45 10.20 -5.42
N SER A 242 18.64 10.62 -5.87
CA SER A 242 19.37 11.76 -5.31
C SER A 242 20.11 12.51 -6.41
N ASN A 243 20.05 13.85 -6.38
CA ASN A 243 20.84 14.69 -7.28
C ASN A 243 22.26 14.97 -6.75
N GLY A 244 22.56 14.58 -5.50
CA GLY A 244 23.87 14.67 -4.86
C GLY A 244 24.21 16.03 -4.25
N GLY A 245 23.24 16.92 -4.13
CA GLY A 245 23.41 18.31 -3.66
C GLY A 245 23.37 19.36 -4.78
N GLN A 246 23.17 18.97 -6.04
CA GLN A 246 22.92 19.90 -7.15
C GLN A 246 22.12 19.24 -8.28
N THR A 247 21.06 19.91 -8.75
CA THR A 247 20.33 19.51 -9.98
C THR A 247 21.18 19.78 -11.23
N GLU A 248 20.88 19.10 -12.33
CA GLU A 248 21.59 19.29 -13.61
C GLU A 248 20.62 19.51 -14.79
N THR A 249 21.12 20.06 -15.89
CA THR A 249 20.37 20.33 -17.12
C THR A 249 20.19 19.10 -18.00
N ASN A 250 19.12 19.08 -18.78
CA ASN A 250 18.90 18.07 -19.82
C ASN A 250 19.88 18.22 -21.01
N SER A 251 20.46 19.40 -21.21
CA SER A 251 21.49 19.63 -22.21
C SER A 251 22.84 19.01 -21.83
N ASN A 252 23.23 19.10 -20.56
CA ASN A 252 24.50 18.54 -20.10
C ASN A 252 24.44 17.00 -20.08
N ILE A 253 23.44 16.40 -19.43
CA ILE A 253 23.36 14.93 -19.28
C ILE A 253 22.98 14.19 -20.57
N TRP A 254 22.17 14.78 -21.45
CA TRP A 254 21.67 14.08 -22.66
C TRP A 254 22.00 14.76 -24.00
N GLY A 255 22.79 15.83 -24.01
CA GLY A 255 23.16 16.56 -25.25
C GLY A 255 21.98 17.23 -25.97
N SER A 256 20.82 17.34 -25.31
CA SER A 256 19.56 17.82 -25.89
C SER A 256 19.40 19.35 -25.79
N SER A 257 18.46 19.94 -26.53
CA SER A 257 18.19 21.38 -26.43
C SER A 257 17.73 21.77 -25.01
N GLN A 258 18.38 22.76 -24.40
CA GLN A 258 18.15 23.13 -23.00
C GLN A 258 16.69 23.55 -22.74
N LEU A 259 16.06 22.95 -21.72
CA LEU A 259 14.67 23.21 -21.34
C LEU A 259 14.61 24.23 -20.21
N GLY A 260 13.86 25.32 -20.41
CA GLY A 260 13.84 26.47 -19.50
C GLY A 260 13.48 26.16 -18.03
N TYR A 261 12.74 25.09 -17.79
CA TYR A 261 12.36 24.64 -16.44
C TYR A 261 13.42 23.75 -15.75
N LEU A 262 14.36 23.13 -16.48
CA LEU A 262 15.39 22.21 -15.96
C LEU A 262 16.74 22.93 -15.82
N GLN A 263 16.92 23.64 -14.72
CA GLN A 263 18.12 24.43 -14.45
C GLN A 263 19.06 23.74 -13.45
N VAL A 264 20.35 24.08 -13.50
CA VAL A 264 21.30 23.79 -12.42
C VAL A 264 20.91 24.62 -11.19
N LYS A 265 20.74 23.97 -10.05
CA LYS A 265 20.43 24.59 -8.74
C LYS A 265 21.13 23.79 -7.65
N ASP A 266 21.70 24.49 -6.67
CA ASP A 266 22.18 23.83 -5.45
C ASP A 266 20.99 23.30 -4.64
N ASP A 267 21.09 22.06 -4.20
CA ASP A 267 20.06 21.36 -3.44
C ASP A 267 20.55 21.03 -2.02
N PRO A 268 20.37 21.96 -1.06
CA PRO A 268 20.77 21.71 0.32
C PRO A 268 19.93 20.60 0.98
N TYR A 269 18.75 20.29 0.47
CA TYR A 269 17.84 19.30 1.03
C TYR A 269 18.28 17.87 0.67
N ASP A 270 18.69 17.64 -0.58
CA ASP A 270 19.33 16.37 -1.00
C ASP A 270 20.64 16.12 -0.23
N LEU A 271 21.41 17.19 0.00
CA LEU A 271 22.67 17.13 0.74
C LEU A 271 22.46 16.83 2.24
N ALA A 272 21.43 17.41 2.85
CA ALA A 272 21.06 17.22 4.26
C ALA A 272 20.41 15.86 4.55
N ASN A 273 19.64 15.31 3.61
CA ASN A 273 18.98 14.01 3.77
C ASN A 273 20.01 12.88 4.01
N THR A 274 19.98 12.28 5.19
CA THR A 274 20.94 11.25 5.62
C THR A 274 20.77 9.92 4.87
N ALA A 275 19.67 9.72 4.15
CA ALA A 275 19.43 8.56 3.30
C ALA A 275 19.79 8.80 1.82
N SER A 276 20.35 9.97 1.47
CA SER A 276 21.00 10.20 0.17
C SER A 276 22.29 9.40 0.04
N THR A 277 22.45 8.66 -1.05
CA THR A 277 23.64 7.83 -1.29
C THR A 277 24.91 8.67 -1.34
N VAL A 278 25.84 8.40 -0.42
CA VAL A 278 27.20 8.94 -0.41
C VAL A 278 28.20 7.80 -0.26
N LYS A 279 29.28 7.86 -1.03
CA LYS A 279 30.47 7.01 -0.85
C LYS A 279 31.64 7.91 -0.46
N THR A 280 32.49 7.45 0.46
CA THR A 280 33.60 8.25 1.00
C THR A 280 34.90 7.47 1.07
N TYR A 281 36.03 8.17 0.92
CA TYR A 281 37.37 7.61 1.11
C TYR A 281 38.27 8.68 1.77
N LEU A 282 38.83 8.36 2.93
CA LEU A 282 39.83 9.21 3.58
C LEU A 282 41.21 8.92 2.99
N ILE A 283 41.75 9.88 2.24
CA ILE A 283 43.14 9.85 1.78
C ILE A 283 43.99 10.47 2.89
N TYR A 284 44.79 9.66 3.58
CA TYR A 284 45.73 10.14 4.59
C TYR A 284 46.75 11.09 3.96
N SER A 285 47.06 12.17 4.67
CA SER A 285 47.97 13.21 4.17
C SER A 285 49.45 12.79 4.22
N SER A 286 49.80 11.73 4.95
CA SER A 286 51.15 11.19 5.05
C SER A 286 51.07 9.69 5.39
N PRO A 287 52.05 8.86 4.98
CA PRO A 287 52.12 7.46 5.42
C PRO A 287 52.18 7.29 6.96
N GLN A 288 52.59 8.32 7.70
CA GLN A 288 52.60 8.33 9.16
C GLN A 288 51.20 8.52 9.77
N ASN A 289 50.26 9.10 9.00
CA ASN A 289 48.91 9.39 9.48
C ASN A 289 47.94 8.22 9.26
N GLY A 290 48.29 7.27 8.39
CA GLY A 290 47.53 6.05 8.12
C GLY A 290 47.79 5.49 6.72
N SER A 291 47.16 4.35 6.40
CA SER A 291 47.34 3.66 5.10
C SER A 291 46.31 4.08 4.04
N SER A 292 46.77 4.58 2.90
CA SER A 292 45.94 4.89 1.71
C SER A 292 46.53 4.29 0.42
N ILE A 293 46.83 2.98 0.46
CA ILE A 293 47.59 2.25 -0.59
C ILE A 293 47.07 2.55 -2.01
N SER A 294 45.77 2.40 -2.26
CA SER A 294 45.18 2.62 -3.59
C SER A 294 45.29 4.06 -4.09
N ALA A 295 45.12 5.04 -3.20
CA ALA A 295 45.27 6.45 -3.52
C ALA A 295 46.74 6.79 -3.83
N TYR A 296 47.67 6.27 -3.04
CA TYR A 296 49.10 6.55 -3.21
C TYR A 296 49.63 5.93 -4.50
N ALA A 297 49.29 4.66 -4.78
CA ALA A 297 49.62 4.03 -6.06
C ALA A 297 49.08 4.79 -7.27
N MET A 298 47.85 5.32 -7.18
CA MET A 298 47.24 6.16 -8.21
C MET A 298 48.00 7.47 -8.42
N ILE A 299 48.38 8.17 -7.35
CA ILE A 299 49.18 9.40 -7.39
C ILE A 299 50.59 9.13 -7.95
N GLN A 300 51.22 8.02 -7.56
CA GLN A 300 52.53 7.60 -8.06
C GLN A 300 52.52 7.31 -9.57
N SER A 301 51.50 6.61 -10.07
CA SER A 301 51.30 6.42 -11.52
C SER A 301 51.08 7.75 -12.24
N ALA A 302 50.34 8.70 -11.64
CA ALA A 302 50.14 10.02 -12.23
C ALA A 302 51.42 10.89 -12.23
N LEU A 303 52.27 10.79 -11.20
CA LEU A 303 53.58 11.43 -11.16
C LEU A 303 54.51 10.88 -12.25
N ALA A 304 54.65 9.55 -12.33
CA ALA A 304 55.44 8.90 -13.37
C ALA A 304 54.94 9.26 -14.79
N SER A 305 53.62 9.36 -15.00
CA SER A 305 53.03 9.80 -16.27
C SER A 305 53.32 11.27 -16.60
N ARG A 306 53.46 12.14 -15.58
CA ARG A 306 53.73 13.58 -15.75
C ARG A 306 55.22 13.91 -15.87
N LEU A 307 56.08 13.15 -15.20
CA LEU A 307 57.49 13.48 -14.96
C LEU A 307 58.49 12.46 -15.55
N GLY A 308 58.01 11.29 -15.99
CA GLY A 308 58.81 10.18 -16.48
C GLY A 308 59.20 9.17 -15.39
N GLY A 309 59.85 8.07 -15.78
CA GLY A 309 60.25 6.99 -14.88
C GLY A 309 59.11 6.01 -14.53
N SER A 310 59.31 5.24 -13.47
CA SER A 310 58.36 4.24 -12.95
C SER A 310 57.64 4.77 -11.71
N SER A 311 56.46 4.23 -11.39
CA SER A 311 55.70 4.63 -10.18
C SER A 311 56.46 4.35 -8.86
N SER A 312 57.34 3.35 -8.86
CA SER A 312 58.29 3.05 -7.77
C SER A 312 59.21 4.22 -7.41
N ASP A 313 59.49 5.10 -8.37
CA ASP A 313 60.53 6.11 -8.29
C ASP A 313 60.05 7.35 -7.51
N TYR A 314 58.77 7.35 -7.09
CA TYR A 314 58.06 8.43 -6.43
C TYR A 314 57.55 7.99 -5.05
N THR A 315 58.35 8.14 -4.00
CA THR A 315 57.89 7.96 -2.62
C THR A 315 57.11 9.19 -2.16
N ILE A 316 55.79 9.09 -2.02
CA ILE A 316 54.96 10.16 -1.45
C ILE A 316 55.34 10.37 0.01
N ARG A 317 55.67 11.62 0.38
CA ARG A 317 55.95 12.02 1.77
C ARG A 317 54.72 12.67 2.40
N GLU A 318 54.09 13.58 1.66
CA GLU A 318 52.94 14.35 2.11
C GLU A 318 52.04 14.68 0.93
N ILE A 319 50.72 14.65 1.13
CA ILE A 319 49.72 15.25 0.26
C ILE A 319 49.34 16.60 0.88
N THR A 320 49.60 17.69 0.15
CA THR A 320 49.48 19.05 0.64
C THR A 320 48.14 19.70 0.28
N ASP A 321 47.55 19.30 -0.85
CA ASP A 321 46.22 19.71 -1.31
C ASP A 321 45.56 18.58 -2.14
N ILE A 322 44.23 18.51 -2.08
CA ILE A 322 43.40 17.80 -3.05
C ILE A 322 42.21 18.69 -3.40
N SER A 323 42.03 18.97 -4.69
CA SER A 323 41.01 19.89 -5.21
C SER A 323 40.36 19.35 -6.50
N LEU A 324 39.10 19.70 -6.73
CA LEU A 324 38.43 19.46 -8.02
C LEU A 324 38.97 20.47 -9.04
N HIS A 325 39.29 20.04 -10.26
CA HIS A 325 40.06 20.87 -11.19
C HIS A 325 39.37 21.17 -12.52
N THR A 326 38.99 20.15 -13.29
CA THR A 326 38.52 20.33 -14.67
C THR A 326 37.01 20.12 -14.72
N PRO A 327 36.17 21.17 -14.88
CA PRO A 327 34.73 21.02 -15.00
C PRO A 327 34.36 20.16 -16.22
N MET A 328 33.26 19.43 -16.11
CA MET A 328 32.68 18.65 -17.20
C MET A 328 31.80 19.51 -18.11
N TYR A 329 31.17 20.53 -17.53
CA TYR A 329 30.31 21.50 -18.18
C TYR A 329 30.61 22.91 -17.64
N PRO A 330 30.14 23.99 -18.30
CA PRO A 330 30.28 25.35 -17.78
C PRO A 330 29.57 25.54 -16.43
N GLU A 331 30.04 26.56 -15.68
CA GLU A 331 29.38 27.05 -14.47
C GLU A 331 27.88 27.35 -14.73
N PRO A 332 26.97 27.05 -13.76
CA PRO A 332 27.26 26.69 -12.37
C PRO A 332 27.29 25.16 -12.10
N SER A 333 27.51 24.31 -13.11
CA SER A 333 27.57 22.85 -12.92
C SER A 333 28.80 22.44 -12.09
N LYS A 334 28.57 21.67 -11.02
CA LYS A 334 29.62 21.10 -10.15
C LYS A 334 30.08 19.70 -10.56
N LEU A 335 29.87 19.31 -11.82
CA LEU A 335 30.47 18.09 -12.36
C LEU A 335 31.92 18.34 -12.79
N TYR A 336 32.82 17.44 -12.41
CA TYR A 336 34.25 17.53 -12.71
C TYR A 336 34.77 16.22 -13.31
N THR A 337 35.67 16.32 -14.28
CA THR A 337 36.33 15.19 -14.94
C THR A 337 37.70 14.86 -14.36
N GLN A 338 38.32 15.80 -13.63
CA GLN A 338 39.65 15.62 -13.04
C GLN A 338 39.75 16.22 -11.63
N MET A 339 40.51 15.53 -10.79
CA MET A 339 40.92 15.93 -9.45
C MET A 339 42.41 16.24 -9.45
N ARG A 340 42.79 17.44 -8.99
CA ARG A 340 44.18 17.80 -8.77
C ARG A 340 44.61 17.32 -7.39
N VAL A 341 45.78 16.68 -7.32
CA VAL A 341 46.45 16.30 -6.08
C VAL A 341 47.83 16.95 -6.07
N SER A 342 48.14 17.70 -5.01
CA SER A 342 49.46 18.32 -4.80
C SER A 342 50.21 17.60 -3.67
N VAL A 343 51.49 17.29 -3.90
CA VAL A 343 52.29 16.43 -3.01
C VAL A 343 53.72 16.93 -2.80
N ARG A 344 54.32 16.53 -1.69
CA ARG A 344 55.76 16.41 -1.48
C ARG A 344 56.17 14.94 -1.67
N TYR A 345 57.25 14.69 -2.41
CA TYR A 345 57.76 13.36 -2.72
C TYR A 345 59.29 13.28 -2.63
N ASN A 346 59.82 12.07 -2.51
CA ASN A 346 61.25 11.74 -2.36
C ASN A 346 61.92 12.62 -1.29
N ASP A 347 62.87 13.47 -1.67
CA ASP A 347 63.67 14.31 -0.77
C ASP A 347 63.06 15.70 -0.57
N GLY A 348 61.72 15.78 -0.56
CA GLY A 348 60.95 17.02 -0.34
C GLY A 348 60.58 17.79 -1.61
N ALA A 349 60.79 17.21 -2.80
CA ALA A 349 60.38 17.80 -4.07
C ALA A 349 58.84 17.94 -4.14
N THR A 350 58.34 19.00 -4.76
CA THR A 350 56.89 19.28 -4.87
C THR A 350 56.37 19.13 -6.28
N ALA A 351 55.21 18.48 -6.45
CA ALA A 351 54.50 18.41 -7.73
C ALA A 351 52.98 18.44 -7.53
N SER A 352 52.24 18.75 -8.58
CA SER A 352 50.79 18.53 -8.65
C SER A 352 50.47 17.63 -9.84
N VAL A 353 49.46 16.78 -9.73
CA VAL A 353 49.00 15.86 -10.79
C VAL A 353 47.50 15.94 -10.94
N ASP A 354 47.03 15.91 -12.20
CA ASP A 354 45.61 16.00 -12.54
C ASP A 354 45.14 14.60 -12.91
N ILE A 355 44.35 13.98 -12.03
CA ILE A 355 43.96 12.58 -12.10
C ILE A 355 42.52 12.49 -12.61
N PRO A 356 42.22 11.70 -13.67
CA PRO A 356 40.86 11.52 -14.16
C PRO A 356 39.94 10.94 -13.07
N ILE A 357 38.86 11.64 -12.75
CA ILE A 357 37.86 11.17 -11.79
C ILE A 357 37.24 9.88 -12.32
N PHE A 358 36.77 9.94 -13.56
CA PHE A 358 36.27 8.81 -14.33
C PHE A 358 37.36 8.29 -15.30
N PRO A 359 37.66 6.98 -15.35
CA PRO A 359 37.29 5.93 -14.40
C PRO A 359 38.27 5.80 -13.21
N THR A 360 39.29 6.67 -13.10
CA THR A 360 40.48 6.35 -12.28
C THR A 360 40.25 6.54 -10.79
N VAL A 361 39.83 7.72 -10.34
CA VAL A 361 39.53 7.97 -8.90
C VAL A 361 38.38 7.08 -8.44
N GLU A 362 37.31 6.98 -9.24
CA GLU A 362 36.14 6.20 -8.88
C GLU A 362 36.45 4.70 -8.67
N THR A 363 37.32 4.12 -9.49
CA THR A 363 37.67 2.69 -9.44
C THR A 363 38.70 2.43 -8.37
N LYS A 364 39.73 3.28 -8.26
CA LYS A 364 40.82 3.08 -7.27
C LYS A 364 40.37 3.31 -5.83
N LEU A 365 39.35 4.14 -5.61
CA LEU A 365 38.81 4.44 -4.29
C LEU A 365 37.43 3.79 -4.02
N ASN A 366 36.92 2.97 -4.94
CA ASN A 366 35.59 2.33 -4.87
C ASN A 366 34.42 3.34 -4.71
N LEU A 367 34.53 4.52 -5.31
CA LEU A 367 33.58 5.64 -5.15
C LEU A 367 32.42 5.64 -6.17
N LYS A 368 32.46 4.81 -7.23
CA LYS A 368 31.38 4.74 -8.24
C LYS A 368 30.03 4.34 -7.62
N ILE A 369 28.97 5.06 -7.96
CA ILE A 369 27.57 4.88 -7.51
C ILE A 369 26.66 4.50 -8.70
N ASN A 370 26.88 5.12 -9.86
CA ASN A 370 26.05 5.02 -11.06
C ASN A 370 26.71 4.13 -12.13
N GLY A 371 25.96 3.81 -13.19
CA GLY A 371 26.50 3.10 -14.36
C GLY A 371 27.25 4.00 -15.36
N GLY A 372 27.10 5.32 -15.24
CA GLY A 372 27.75 6.32 -16.08
C GLY A 372 28.50 7.36 -15.25
N ASP A 373 29.17 8.27 -15.93
CA ASP A 373 30.16 9.17 -15.33
C ASP A 373 29.50 10.50 -14.92
N ASN A 374 28.70 10.49 -13.83
CA ASN A 374 27.85 11.63 -13.47
C ASN A 374 27.73 11.94 -11.97
N GLU A 375 28.53 11.31 -11.11
CA GLU A 375 28.62 11.61 -9.68
C GLU A 375 29.13 13.03 -9.41
N LEU A 376 28.53 13.69 -8.41
CA LEU A 376 29.11 14.91 -7.82
C LEU A 376 30.18 14.51 -6.81
N TYR A 377 31.39 15.03 -7.00
CA TYR A 377 32.48 14.86 -6.05
C TYR A 377 32.62 16.07 -5.14
N SER A 378 33.15 15.86 -3.94
CA SER A 378 33.57 16.90 -3.00
C SER A 378 34.79 16.42 -2.21
N VAL A 379 35.56 17.37 -1.68
CA VAL A 379 36.79 17.08 -0.93
C VAL A 379 36.81 17.97 0.31
N GLU A 380 36.93 17.37 1.48
CA GLU A 380 36.99 18.05 2.78
C GLU A 380 38.33 17.77 3.45
N LYS A 381 39.03 18.80 3.94
CA LYS A 381 40.30 18.63 4.66
C LYS A 381 40.03 18.25 6.12
N GLN A 382 40.55 17.09 6.52
CA GLN A 382 40.46 16.52 7.87
C GLN A 382 41.82 16.58 8.58
N THR A 383 41.84 16.45 9.91
CA THR A 383 43.07 16.50 10.74
C THR A 383 44.18 15.59 10.20
N LYS A 384 43.84 14.37 9.77
CA LYS A 384 44.79 13.38 9.26
C LYS A 384 44.92 13.34 7.72
N GLY A 385 44.10 14.05 6.95
CA GLY A 385 44.01 13.81 5.50
C GLY A 385 42.93 14.60 4.75
N PHE A 386 42.44 14.01 3.67
CA PHE A 386 41.40 14.57 2.80
C PHE A 386 40.29 13.55 2.61
N LEU A 387 39.08 13.87 3.05
CA LEU A 387 37.89 13.07 2.85
C LEU A 387 37.33 13.36 1.47
N VAL A 388 37.55 12.45 0.52
CA VAL A 388 36.92 12.49 -0.79
C VAL A 388 35.53 11.85 -0.68
N SER A 389 34.49 12.57 -1.12
CA SER A 389 33.11 12.06 -1.13
C SER A 389 32.53 12.11 -2.54
N ALA A 390 31.84 11.04 -2.95
CA ALA A 390 31.04 10.95 -4.16
C ALA A 390 29.54 10.85 -3.79
N ARG A 391 28.69 11.57 -4.54
CA ARG A 391 27.24 11.68 -4.35
C ARG A 391 26.52 11.68 -5.70
N ARG A 392 25.17 11.73 -5.65
CA ARG A 392 24.20 11.57 -6.75
C ARG A 392 23.92 10.10 -7.08
N TYR A 393 22.63 9.75 -7.16
CA TYR A 393 22.16 8.44 -7.59
C TYR A 393 20.99 8.62 -8.59
N GLY A 394 21.24 8.26 -9.84
CA GLY A 394 20.44 8.65 -11.00
C GLY A 394 20.99 9.89 -11.72
N HIS A 395 20.23 10.45 -12.65
CA HIS A 395 20.72 11.48 -13.58
C HIS A 395 20.90 12.88 -12.98
N GLY A 396 20.28 13.22 -11.84
CA GLY A 396 20.33 14.56 -11.24
C GLY A 396 19.53 15.64 -11.97
N VAL A 397 19.05 15.37 -13.20
CA VAL A 397 18.10 16.25 -13.91
C VAL A 397 16.72 16.25 -13.24
N GLY A 398 16.17 17.44 -12.98
CA GLY A 398 14.84 17.61 -12.40
C GLY A 398 14.78 17.36 -10.89
N MET A 399 13.74 16.68 -10.42
CA MET A 399 13.47 16.51 -8.99
C MET A 399 14.37 15.46 -8.33
N SER A 400 14.96 15.80 -7.17
CA SER A 400 15.49 14.78 -6.26
C SER A 400 14.37 14.24 -5.38
N GLN A 401 14.26 12.91 -5.28
CA GLN A 401 13.32 12.25 -4.37
C GLN A 401 13.76 12.41 -2.91
N ARG A 402 15.07 12.37 -2.64
CA ARG A 402 15.63 12.64 -1.30
C ARG A 402 15.55 14.10 -0.90
N GLY A 403 15.79 15.02 -1.84
CA GLY A 403 15.60 16.44 -1.57
C GLY A 403 14.13 16.79 -1.36
N ALA A 404 13.21 16.30 -2.19
CA ALA A 404 11.77 16.43 -1.97
C ALA A 404 11.30 15.85 -0.62
N GLN A 405 11.83 14.69 -0.22
CA GLN A 405 11.59 14.11 1.11
C GLN A 405 12.01 15.06 2.23
N GLU A 406 13.22 15.62 2.16
CA GLU A 406 13.74 16.50 3.22
C GLU A 406 13.06 17.88 3.23
N MET A 407 12.72 18.42 2.06
CA MET A 407 11.88 19.60 1.94
C MET A 407 10.54 19.42 2.67
N ALA A 408 9.89 18.26 2.49
CA ALA A 408 8.66 17.94 3.19
C ALA A 408 8.87 17.70 4.70
N ASN A 409 10.01 17.12 5.12
CA ASN A 409 10.38 16.99 6.54
C ASN A 409 10.49 18.37 7.22
N VAL A 410 11.05 19.38 6.54
CA VAL A 410 11.18 20.75 7.05
C VAL A 410 9.97 21.66 6.75
N GLY A 411 8.84 21.08 6.30
CA GLY A 411 7.54 21.74 6.22
C GLY A 411 7.16 22.39 4.88
N TYR A 412 7.92 22.19 3.80
CA TYR A 412 7.51 22.66 2.48
C TYR A 412 6.41 21.79 1.89
N ASN A 413 5.37 22.44 1.33
CA ASN A 413 4.30 21.73 0.62
C ASN A 413 4.69 21.35 -0.82
N TYR A 414 3.92 20.44 -1.42
CA TYR A 414 4.22 19.88 -2.75
C TYR A 414 4.32 20.95 -3.85
N ALA A 415 3.60 22.07 -3.73
CA ALA A 415 3.68 23.15 -4.71
C ALA A 415 5.02 23.90 -4.65
N GLN A 416 5.61 24.04 -3.47
CA GLN A 416 6.93 24.64 -3.26
C GLN A 416 8.05 23.67 -3.70
N ILE A 417 7.90 22.38 -3.41
CA ILE A 417 8.80 21.32 -3.89
C ILE A 417 8.86 21.32 -5.43
N LEU A 418 7.69 21.35 -6.10
CA LEU A 418 7.64 21.42 -7.56
C LEU A 418 8.19 22.74 -8.12
N GLY A 419 7.92 23.88 -7.48
CA GLY A 419 8.49 25.19 -7.86
C GLY A 419 10.01 25.27 -7.71
N PHE A 420 10.57 24.58 -6.71
CA PHE A 420 12.01 24.44 -6.54
C PHE A 420 12.66 23.65 -7.69
N TYR A 421 12.13 22.48 -8.02
CA TYR A 421 12.76 21.61 -9.02
C TYR A 421 12.46 21.99 -10.48
N TYR A 422 11.27 22.55 -10.76
CA TYR A 422 10.83 22.87 -12.11
C TYR A 422 10.57 24.37 -12.24
N THR A 423 11.53 25.08 -12.82
CA THR A 423 11.56 26.57 -12.81
C THR A 423 10.46 27.16 -13.69
N GLY A 424 9.63 28.04 -13.12
CA GLY A 424 8.62 28.80 -13.87
C GLY A 424 7.48 27.94 -14.44
N VAL A 425 7.22 26.76 -13.89
CA VAL A 425 6.09 25.91 -14.30
C VAL A 425 4.83 26.28 -13.54
N ASN A 426 3.69 26.10 -14.20
CA ASN A 426 2.37 26.19 -13.59
C ASN A 426 1.87 24.78 -13.29
N ARG A 427 1.28 24.56 -12.11
CA ARG A 427 0.38 23.42 -11.89
C ARG A 427 -0.94 23.72 -12.61
N VAL A 428 -1.47 22.74 -13.31
CA VAL A 428 -2.76 22.82 -14.01
C VAL A 428 -3.59 21.61 -13.59
N ARG A 429 -4.80 21.84 -13.06
CA ARG A 429 -5.79 20.76 -12.84
C ARG A 429 -6.59 20.55 -14.13
N ILE A 430 -6.72 19.30 -14.52
CA ILE A 430 -7.40 18.86 -15.74
C ILE A 430 -8.39 17.76 -15.38
N ASN A 431 -9.62 17.84 -15.90
CA ASN A 431 -10.58 16.76 -15.81
C ASN A 431 -10.24 15.67 -16.85
N PHE A 432 -9.85 14.48 -16.39
CA PHE A 432 -9.50 13.35 -17.25
C PHE A 432 -10.67 12.38 -17.40
N THR A 433 -11.13 12.12 -18.64
CA THR A 433 -12.20 11.14 -18.92
C THR A 433 -11.71 9.70 -18.78
N ARG A 434 -12.59 8.81 -18.30
CA ARG A 434 -12.33 7.38 -18.12
C ARG A 434 -13.20 6.55 -19.07
N SER A 435 -12.58 5.78 -19.96
CA SER A 435 -13.27 5.04 -21.03
C SER A 435 -13.50 3.55 -20.68
N ILE A 436 -14.29 3.32 -19.63
CA ILE A 436 -14.77 2.00 -19.21
C ILE A 436 -16.06 1.61 -19.97
N ALA A 437 -16.32 0.32 -20.19
CA ALA A 437 -17.59 -0.12 -20.77
C ALA A 437 -18.73 -0.06 -19.73
N GLY A 438 -19.98 0.02 -20.21
CA GLY A 438 -21.17 -0.07 -19.34
C GLY A 438 -21.28 -1.42 -18.63
N SER A 439 -22.03 -1.49 -17.54
CA SER A 439 -22.09 -2.70 -16.71
C SER A 439 -22.72 -3.91 -17.41
N LEU A 440 -22.35 -5.11 -16.93
CA LEU A 440 -22.96 -6.37 -17.34
C LEU A 440 -24.21 -6.71 -16.50
N GLN A 441 -24.40 -6.05 -15.35
CA GLN A 441 -25.65 -6.13 -14.58
C GLN A 441 -26.79 -5.42 -15.32
N ASN A 442 -28.00 -6.00 -15.26
CA ASN A 442 -29.02 -5.82 -16.30
C ASN A 442 -29.79 -4.47 -16.22
N GLY A 443 -30.44 -4.08 -17.32
CA GLY A 443 -30.96 -2.71 -17.50
C GLY A 443 -32.30 -2.37 -16.83
N THR A 444 -32.52 -1.05 -16.65
CA THR A 444 -33.70 -0.35 -16.09
C THR A 444 -33.99 -0.60 -14.59
N VAL A 445 -34.37 0.39 -13.77
CA VAL A 445 -35.10 1.64 -14.08
C VAL A 445 -34.44 2.91 -13.51
N LEU A 446 -34.42 3.98 -14.32
CA LEU A 446 -34.74 5.36 -13.95
C LEU A 446 -35.64 5.92 -15.08
N PRO A 447 -36.44 6.99 -14.88
CA PRO A 447 -36.63 7.78 -13.66
C PRO A 447 -38.10 7.77 -13.16
N GLU A 448 -38.36 8.42 -12.02
CA GLU A 448 -39.63 9.14 -11.84
C GLU A 448 -39.36 10.65 -11.74
N VAL A 449 -39.95 11.41 -12.67
CA VAL A 449 -40.21 12.85 -12.52
C VAL A 449 -41.65 13.04 -12.96
N THR A 450 -42.54 13.43 -12.04
CA THR A 450 -43.98 13.50 -12.28
C THR A 450 -44.59 14.80 -11.77
N PRO A 451 -45.68 15.29 -12.40
CA PRO A 451 -46.07 15.15 -13.82
C PRO A 451 -46.45 16.55 -14.41
N ALA A 452 -46.98 16.76 -15.62
CA ALA A 452 -47.61 15.91 -16.64
C ALA A 452 -47.55 16.64 -18.02
N PRO A 453 -48.00 16.05 -19.16
CA PRO A 453 -48.57 14.70 -19.34
C PRO A 453 -47.95 13.84 -20.48
N VAL A 454 -47.83 12.53 -20.22
CA VAL A 454 -48.14 11.32 -21.06
C VAL A 454 -48.12 11.51 -22.61
N GLU A 455 -47.41 10.71 -23.42
CA GLU A 455 -47.50 9.24 -23.55
C GLU A 455 -46.22 8.52 -24.09
N ASP A 456 -46.00 7.30 -23.56
CA ASP A 456 -45.45 6.08 -24.16
C ASP A 456 -44.05 6.02 -24.83
N ALA A 457 -43.60 4.78 -25.04
CA ALA A 457 -42.20 4.40 -25.24
C ALA A 457 -41.91 3.73 -26.60
N VAL A 458 -40.61 3.70 -26.95
CA VAL A 458 -39.85 2.76 -27.81
C VAL A 458 -38.54 3.48 -28.18
N GLY A 459 -37.35 2.89 -28.12
CA GLY A 459 -36.98 1.48 -27.93
C GLY A 459 -35.90 1.14 -28.96
N ILE A 460 -34.64 1.03 -28.54
CA ILE A 460 -33.47 1.04 -29.43
C ILE A 460 -32.87 -0.37 -29.56
N VAL A 461 -32.67 -0.81 -30.81
CA VAL A 461 -32.46 -2.21 -31.19
C VAL A 461 -31.05 -2.44 -31.73
N GLN A 462 -30.54 -3.68 -31.56
CA GLN A 462 -29.35 -4.22 -32.22
C GLN A 462 -29.29 -3.89 -33.73
N ALA A 463 -28.07 -3.74 -34.24
CA ALA A 463 -27.78 -3.31 -35.61
C ALA A 463 -28.41 -4.24 -36.67
N THR A 464 -29.58 -3.85 -37.20
CA THR A 464 -30.43 -4.70 -38.04
C THR A 464 -30.30 -4.32 -39.52
N PRO A 465 -29.95 -5.25 -40.43
CA PRO A 465 -29.96 -5.00 -41.87
C PRO A 465 -31.37 -4.64 -42.36
N ALA A 466 -31.44 -3.62 -43.21
CA ALA A 466 -32.69 -3.10 -43.73
C ALA A 466 -32.57 -2.62 -45.19
N THR A 467 -33.65 -2.70 -45.96
CA THR A 467 -33.69 -2.27 -47.37
C THR A 467 -34.68 -1.12 -47.58
N VAL A 468 -34.27 -0.07 -48.31
CA VAL A 468 -35.11 1.09 -48.65
C VAL A 468 -36.20 0.70 -49.65
N THR A 469 -37.46 0.87 -49.27
CA THR A 469 -38.67 0.61 -50.08
C THR A 469 -39.49 1.88 -50.26
N LEU A 470 -39.78 2.23 -51.51
CA LEU A 470 -40.46 3.45 -51.95
C LEU A 470 -41.43 3.08 -53.08
N SER A 471 -42.61 3.71 -53.12
CA SER A 471 -43.66 3.37 -54.10
C SER A 471 -43.29 3.64 -55.56
N ASN A 472 -42.29 4.50 -55.80
CA ASN A 472 -41.69 4.75 -57.11
C ASN A 472 -40.17 4.57 -57.01
N THR A 473 -39.59 3.74 -57.88
CA THR A 473 -38.15 3.41 -57.89
C THR A 473 -37.25 4.59 -58.27
N SER A 474 -37.83 5.64 -58.87
CA SER A 474 -37.14 6.89 -59.20
C SER A 474 -36.90 7.80 -57.98
N ASP A 475 -37.66 7.62 -56.90
CA ASP A 475 -37.65 8.52 -55.74
C ASP A 475 -36.45 8.27 -54.82
N ARG A 476 -36.17 9.22 -53.91
CA ARG A 476 -35.01 9.18 -53.00
C ARG A 476 -35.42 9.55 -51.56
N LEU A 477 -34.99 8.73 -50.60
CA LEU A 477 -35.23 8.90 -49.17
C LEU A 477 -34.23 9.90 -48.58
N ASN A 478 -34.69 10.95 -47.89
CA ASN A 478 -33.79 11.94 -47.27
C ASN A 478 -33.20 11.39 -45.96
N LEU A 479 -31.88 11.28 -45.89
CA LEU A 479 -31.11 11.09 -44.64
C LEU A 479 -30.96 12.44 -43.95
N ARG A 480 -31.24 12.52 -42.65
CA ARG A 480 -31.30 13.78 -41.90
C ARG A 480 -30.44 13.78 -40.64
N LYS A 481 -30.10 14.97 -40.14
CA LYS A 481 -29.28 15.15 -38.94
C LYS A 481 -29.99 14.71 -37.65
N GLU A 482 -31.30 14.91 -37.58
CA GLU A 482 -32.16 14.62 -36.41
C GLU A 482 -33.48 13.97 -36.90
N PRO A 483 -34.21 13.20 -36.05
CA PRO A 483 -35.42 12.44 -36.43
C PRO A 483 -36.67 13.32 -36.62
N ASN A 484 -36.59 14.31 -37.50
CA ASN A 484 -37.69 15.22 -37.83
C ASN A 484 -37.59 15.74 -39.28
N THR A 485 -38.69 16.25 -39.83
CA THR A 485 -38.77 16.70 -41.23
C THR A 485 -38.18 18.10 -41.48
N SER A 486 -37.85 18.85 -40.44
CA SER A 486 -37.27 20.21 -40.50
C SER A 486 -35.74 20.22 -40.46
N SER A 487 -35.09 19.20 -39.90
CA SER A 487 -33.63 19.14 -39.74
C SER A 487 -32.88 18.98 -41.07
N ALA A 488 -31.60 19.37 -41.07
CA ALA A 488 -30.75 19.39 -42.25
C ALA A 488 -30.68 18.00 -42.93
N VAL A 489 -30.88 17.99 -44.26
CA VAL A 489 -30.72 16.79 -45.09
C VAL A 489 -29.24 16.56 -45.36
N LEU A 490 -28.70 15.45 -44.88
CA LEU A 490 -27.30 15.03 -45.03
C LEU A 490 -27.05 14.31 -46.36
N ALA A 491 -28.01 13.49 -46.80
CA ALA A 491 -27.92 12.73 -48.06
C ALA A 491 -29.31 12.37 -48.63
N ARG A 492 -29.34 11.81 -49.85
CA ARG A 492 -30.55 11.27 -50.49
C ARG A 492 -30.29 9.86 -51.01
N ILE A 493 -30.95 8.89 -50.40
CA ILE A 493 -30.69 7.45 -50.57
C ILE A 493 -31.61 6.85 -51.65
N PRO A 494 -31.08 6.07 -52.62
CA PRO A 494 -31.88 5.38 -53.64
C PRO A 494 -32.80 4.27 -53.10
N HIS A 495 -33.88 4.01 -53.85
CA HIS A 495 -34.70 2.80 -53.69
C HIS A 495 -33.84 1.53 -53.80
N GLY A 496 -34.14 0.51 -52.99
CA GLY A 496 -33.42 -0.77 -52.96
C GLY A 496 -32.04 -0.73 -52.31
N THR A 497 -31.62 0.41 -51.74
CA THR A 497 -30.36 0.51 -51.00
C THR A 497 -30.47 -0.28 -49.69
N GLN A 498 -29.47 -1.10 -49.37
CA GLN A 498 -29.31 -1.70 -48.05
C GLN A 498 -28.62 -0.74 -47.08
N LEU A 499 -29.11 -0.70 -45.85
CA LEU A 499 -28.69 0.15 -44.74
C LEU A 499 -28.65 -0.69 -43.46
N THR A 500 -27.88 -0.25 -42.47
CA THR A 500 -27.95 -0.82 -41.11
C THR A 500 -28.77 0.12 -40.23
N VAL A 501 -29.86 -0.37 -39.66
CA VAL A 501 -30.66 0.31 -38.64
C VAL A 501 -29.98 0.13 -37.29
N THR A 502 -29.54 1.22 -36.67
CA THR A 502 -28.84 1.22 -35.37
C THR A 502 -29.71 1.75 -34.23
N SER A 503 -30.86 2.36 -34.53
CA SER A 503 -31.91 2.64 -33.55
C SER A 503 -33.27 2.85 -34.21
N SER A 504 -34.32 2.75 -33.42
CA SER A 504 -35.70 3.11 -33.78
C SER A 504 -36.27 4.07 -32.74
N GLU A 505 -36.84 5.18 -33.20
CA GLU A 505 -37.41 6.22 -32.34
C GLU A 505 -38.47 7.01 -33.11
N ASN A 506 -39.66 7.21 -32.55
CA ASN A 506 -40.65 8.19 -33.04
C ASN A 506 -40.98 8.15 -34.56
N GLY A 507 -41.02 6.95 -35.16
CA GLY A 507 -41.28 6.79 -36.61
C GLY A 507 -40.07 7.05 -37.52
N TRP A 508 -38.87 7.14 -36.95
CA TRP A 508 -37.59 7.20 -37.64
C TRP A 508 -36.69 6.04 -37.24
N TYR A 509 -35.79 5.67 -38.13
CA TYR A 509 -34.64 4.80 -37.84
C TYR A 509 -33.37 5.64 -37.93
N ALA A 510 -32.47 5.51 -36.95
CA ALA A 510 -31.09 5.91 -37.15
C ALA A 510 -30.41 4.87 -38.05
N VAL A 511 -29.70 5.34 -39.07
CA VAL A 511 -29.03 4.51 -40.07
C VAL A 511 -27.65 5.04 -40.40
N GLN A 512 -26.76 4.12 -40.76
CA GLN A 512 -25.48 4.45 -41.37
C GLN A 512 -25.56 4.25 -42.90
N TYR A 513 -25.12 5.27 -43.65
CA TYR A 513 -25.02 5.25 -45.11
C TYR A 513 -23.60 5.67 -45.52
N GLY A 514 -22.74 4.67 -45.74
CA GLY A 514 -21.30 4.89 -45.94
C GLY A 514 -20.65 5.44 -44.67
N SER A 515 -20.00 6.60 -44.78
CA SER A 515 -19.40 7.33 -43.64
C SER A 515 -20.36 8.32 -42.97
N LEU A 516 -21.61 8.45 -43.43
CA LEU A 516 -22.60 9.36 -42.87
C LEU A 516 -23.58 8.61 -41.97
N SER A 517 -23.78 9.12 -40.75
CA SER A 517 -24.81 8.66 -39.82
C SER A 517 -25.93 9.70 -39.72
N GLY A 518 -27.18 9.25 -39.64
CA GLY A 518 -28.35 10.12 -39.54
C GLY A 518 -29.65 9.35 -39.51
N TYR A 519 -30.78 10.04 -39.63
CA TYR A 519 -32.12 9.49 -39.46
C TYR A 519 -32.90 9.43 -40.78
N VAL A 520 -33.69 8.37 -40.97
CA VAL A 520 -34.65 8.19 -42.08
C VAL A 520 -36.01 7.73 -41.56
N ALA A 521 -37.12 8.11 -42.21
CA ALA A 521 -38.45 7.74 -41.74
C ALA A 521 -38.72 6.23 -41.91
N SER A 522 -39.24 5.58 -40.86
CA SER A 522 -39.22 4.11 -40.70
C SER A 522 -40.09 3.36 -41.70
N GLN A 523 -41.23 3.95 -42.08
CA GLN A 523 -42.15 3.42 -43.10
C GLN A 523 -41.52 3.14 -44.49
N TYR A 524 -40.31 3.65 -44.73
CA TYR A 524 -39.59 3.44 -45.98
C TYR A 524 -38.45 2.41 -45.88
N LEU A 525 -38.29 1.70 -44.76
CA LEU A 525 -37.37 0.56 -44.66
C LEU A 525 -38.11 -0.75 -44.31
N ARG A 526 -37.64 -1.85 -44.89
CA ARG A 526 -37.96 -3.22 -44.47
C ARG A 526 -36.77 -3.81 -43.71
N LEU A 527 -37.01 -4.34 -42.51
CA LEU A 527 -36.02 -5.09 -41.71
C LEU A 527 -35.99 -6.57 -42.11
N ASP A 528 -34.82 -7.22 -42.01
CA ASP A 528 -34.67 -8.66 -42.24
C ASP A 528 -34.29 -9.41 -40.94
N THR A 529 -35.17 -10.29 -40.45
CA THR A 529 -35.06 -10.94 -39.12
C THR A 529 -34.89 -12.46 -39.19
N GLN A 530 -33.97 -13.01 -38.41
CA GLN A 530 -33.87 -14.44 -38.07
C GLN A 530 -34.46 -14.69 -36.68
N THR A 531 -35.31 -15.71 -36.52
CA THR A 531 -35.96 -16.10 -35.25
C THR A 531 -35.13 -17.15 -34.49
N SER A 532 -35.05 -17.13 -33.15
CA SER A 532 -36.03 -17.75 -32.22
C SER A 532 -35.72 -17.43 -30.73
N ALA A 533 -36.64 -17.74 -29.82
CA ALA A 533 -36.55 -17.63 -28.33
C ALA A 533 -37.30 -18.84 -27.67
N PRO A 534 -37.49 -18.98 -26.33
CA PRO A 534 -36.90 -18.35 -25.13
C PRO A 534 -36.09 -19.41 -24.30
N ASP A 535 -36.14 -19.71 -22.98
CA ASP A 535 -36.99 -19.29 -21.83
C ASP A 535 -36.46 -19.72 -20.41
N THR A 536 -37.00 -19.09 -19.35
CA THR A 536 -37.15 -19.55 -17.93
C THR A 536 -35.94 -19.87 -17.02
N ALA A 537 -36.21 -20.09 -15.73
CA ALA A 537 -35.30 -20.05 -14.56
C ALA A 537 -35.28 -21.36 -13.71
N PRO A 538 -34.32 -21.55 -12.77
CA PRO A 538 -34.18 -22.80 -12.00
C PRO A 538 -35.06 -22.86 -10.73
N GLY A 539 -35.44 -24.07 -10.29
CA GLY A 539 -36.07 -24.24 -8.96
C GLY A 539 -37.03 -25.42 -8.75
N VAL A 540 -36.75 -26.64 -9.28
CA VAL A 540 -37.48 -27.85 -8.87
C VAL A 540 -36.52 -29.05 -8.81
N ASP A 541 -36.50 -29.76 -7.67
CA ASP A 541 -35.71 -30.98 -7.50
C ASP A 541 -36.22 -32.10 -8.41
N SER A 542 -35.32 -32.73 -9.16
CA SER A 542 -35.65 -33.83 -10.06
C SER A 542 -35.52 -35.20 -9.39
N VAL A 543 -36.59 -36.00 -9.43
CA VAL A 543 -36.62 -37.38 -8.93
C VAL A 543 -36.02 -38.39 -9.93
N GLY A 544 -35.52 -37.91 -11.07
CA GLY A 544 -34.87 -38.70 -12.10
C GLY A 544 -34.82 -37.99 -13.45
N THR A 545 -34.49 -38.73 -14.50
CA THR A 545 -34.47 -38.25 -15.89
C THR A 545 -35.29 -39.16 -16.81
N ALA A 546 -35.75 -38.62 -17.94
CA ALA A 546 -36.46 -39.41 -18.94
C ALA A 546 -36.08 -39.00 -20.36
N VAL A 547 -36.23 -39.93 -21.31
CA VAL A 547 -36.01 -39.68 -22.74
C VAL A 547 -37.33 -39.86 -23.51
N VAL A 548 -37.66 -38.90 -24.37
CA VAL A 548 -38.84 -38.96 -25.26
C VAL A 548 -38.65 -40.04 -26.32
N THR A 549 -39.57 -41.00 -26.40
CA THR A 549 -39.54 -42.11 -27.36
C THR A 549 -40.77 -42.08 -28.27
N LEU A 550 -40.59 -41.57 -29.48
CA LEU A 550 -41.56 -41.55 -30.58
C LEU A 550 -40.98 -42.28 -31.80
N ASN A 551 -41.83 -42.60 -32.78
CA ASN A 551 -41.35 -43.09 -34.09
C ASN A 551 -40.85 -41.92 -34.97
N SER A 552 -41.49 -40.75 -34.87
CA SER A 552 -41.07 -39.49 -35.47
C SER A 552 -41.89 -38.33 -34.85
N GLY A 553 -41.46 -37.08 -35.07
CA GLY A 553 -42.20 -35.88 -34.62
C GLY A 553 -41.84 -35.37 -33.22
N THR A 554 -42.79 -34.65 -32.61
CA THR A 554 -42.66 -33.98 -31.30
C THR A 554 -43.78 -34.40 -30.34
N LEU A 555 -43.52 -34.34 -29.04
CA LEU A 555 -44.46 -34.55 -27.94
C LEU A 555 -44.88 -33.19 -27.36
N ASN A 556 -46.16 -33.00 -27.03
CA ASN A 556 -46.63 -31.71 -26.50
C ASN A 556 -46.39 -31.59 -24.98
N LEU A 557 -45.72 -30.52 -24.54
CA LEU A 557 -45.65 -30.10 -23.14
C LEU A 557 -46.93 -29.31 -22.80
N ARG A 558 -47.62 -29.69 -21.72
CA ARG A 558 -48.88 -29.06 -21.29
C ARG A 558 -48.75 -28.42 -19.91
N ALA A 559 -49.57 -27.41 -19.64
CA ALA A 559 -49.63 -26.79 -18.31
C ALA A 559 -50.11 -27.75 -17.21
N GLU A 560 -51.01 -28.70 -17.55
CA GLU A 560 -51.67 -29.60 -16.60
C GLU A 560 -51.74 -31.04 -17.13
N GLY A 561 -51.89 -32.02 -16.24
CA GLY A 561 -51.81 -33.46 -16.51
C GLY A 561 -53.01 -34.09 -17.22
N HIS A 562 -53.53 -33.48 -18.29
CA HIS A 562 -54.59 -34.07 -19.11
C HIS A 562 -54.53 -33.67 -20.60
N ALA A 563 -55.12 -34.51 -21.46
CA ALA A 563 -55.00 -34.42 -22.92
C ALA A 563 -55.55 -33.11 -23.56
N THR A 564 -56.39 -32.38 -22.84
CA THR A 564 -57.01 -31.11 -23.26
C THR A 564 -56.37 -29.87 -22.66
N ALA A 565 -55.41 -30.00 -21.73
CA ALA A 565 -54.72 -28.87 -21.11
C ALA A 565 -53.95 -28.02 -22.13
N ARG A 566 -53.79 -26.72 -21.87
CA ARG A 566 -53.08 -25.78 -22.75
C ARG A 566 -51.67 -26.31 -23.07
N VAL A 567 -51.35 -26.44 -24.35
CA VAL A 567 -49.98 -26.72 -24.81
C VAL A 567 -49.14 -25.47 -24.56
N ILE A 568 -48.00 -25.63 -23.90
CA ILE A 568 -47.05 -24.55 -23.57
C ILE A 568 -45.71 -24.70 -24.29
N GLY A 569 -45.38 -25.91 -24.76
CA GLY A 569 -44.19 -26.17 -25.58
C GLY A 569 -44.28 -27.52 -26.29
N SER A 570 -43.21 -27.92 -26.99
CA SER A 570 -43.11 -29.25 -27.59
C SER A 570 -41.68 -29.78 -27.54
N LEU A 571 -41.52 -31.09 -27.30
CA LEU A 571 -40.25 -31.78 -27.13
C LEU A 571 -39.98 -32.68 -28.34
N PRO A 572 -38.81 -32.62 -29.00
CA PRO A 572 -38.49 -33.52 -30.10
C PRO A 572 -38.26 -34.97 -29.64
N ASN A 573 -38.46 -35.91 -30.56
CA ASN A 573 -38.07 -37.31 -30.35
C ASN A 573 -36.59 -37.42 -29.92
N GLY A 574 -36.29 -38.20 -28.88
CA GLY A 574 -34.95 -38.32 -28.30
C GLY A 574 -34.56 -37.20 -27.33
N ALA A 575 -35.40 -36.19 -27.08
CA ALA A 575 -35.15 -35.18 -26.05
C ALA A 575 -35.04 -35.83 -24.66
N THR A 576 -34.05 -35.40 -23.87
CA THR A 576 -33.93 -35.76 -22.45
C THR A 576 -34.54 -34.67 -21.59
N VAL A 577 -35.25 -35.05 -20.53
CA VAL A 577 -35.95 -34.16 -19.59
C VAL A 577 -35.65 -34.54 -18.15
N ALA A 578 -35.67 -33.56 -17.25
CA ALA A 578 -35.70 -33.80 -15.81
C ALA A 578 -37.13 -34.19 -15.41
N VAL A 579 -37.28 -35.25 -14.61
CA VAL A 579 -38.57 -35.73 -14.10
C VAL A 579 -38.78 -35.15 -12.70
N LEU A 580 -39.91 -34.49 -12.50
CA LEU A 580 -40.27 -33.78 -11.27
C LEU A 580 -41.44 -34.44 -10.51
N ASP A 581 -42.17 -35.34 -11.18
CA ASP A 581 -43.17 -36.26 -10.61
C ASP A 581 -43.46 -37.36 -11.64
N ALA A 582 -43.42 -38.63 -11.23
CA ALA A 582 -43.66 -39.81 -12.07
C ALA A 582 -44.99 -40.54 -11.78
N SER A 583 -45.90 -39.92 -11.01
CA SER A 583 -47.15 -40.56 -10.57
C SER A 583 -48.27 -40.58 -11.63
N GLY A 584 -48.29 -41.64 -12.45
CA GLY A 584 -49.45 -42.01 -13.26
C GLY A 584 -49.30 -41.77 -14.77
N THR A 585 -50.42 -41.45 -15.45
CA THR A 585 -50.51 -41.40 -16.92
C THR A 585 -49.91 -40.16 -17.57
N TRP A 586 -49.63 -39.13 -16.76
CA TRP A 586 -48.91 -37.92 -17.15
C TRP A 586 -47.76 -37.67 -16.17
N THR A 587 -46.55 -37.56 -16.69
CA THR A 587 -45.33 -37.26 -15.93
C THR A 587 -45.11 -35.75 -15.91
N ARG A 588 -44.81 -35.17 -14.74
CA ARG A 588 -44.37 -33.77 -14.64
C ARG A 588 -42.88 -33.69 -14.92
N VAL A 589 -42.49 -32.83 -15.85
CA VAL A 589 -41.12 -32.72 -16.36
C VAL A 589 -40.70 -31.26 -16.52
N MET A 590 -39.40 -31.02 -16.52
CA MET A 590 -38.79 -29.73 -16.86
C MET A 590 -37.93 -29.87 -18.12
N TYR A 591 -38.13 -28.97 -19.07
CA TYR A 591 -37.41 -28.90 -20.34
C TYR A 591 -37.27 -27.44 -20.78
N ASN A 592 -36.03 -27.01 -21.07
CA ASN A 592 -35.69 -25.59 -21.29
C ASN A 592 -36.29 -24.66 -20.21
N ASN A 593 -36.11 -25.05 -18.94
CA ASN A 593 -36.68 -24.45 -17.72
C ASN A 593 -38.20 -24.29 -17.63
N GLN A 594 -38.97 -24.59 -18.68
CA GLN A 594 -40.43 -24.71 -18.57
C GLN A 594 -40.80 -26.02 -17.87
N THR A 595 -41.55 -25.90 -16.77
CA THR A 595 -42.18 -27.05 -16.08
C THR A 595 -43.57 -27.30 -16.65
N GLY A 596 -43.88 -28.57 -16.95
CA GLY A 596 -45.19 -28.99 -17.44
C GLY A 596 -45.39 -30.49 -17.41
N TYR A 597 -46.47 -30.96 -18.00
CA TYR A 597 -46.87 -32.37 -18.05
C TYR A 597 -46.78 -32.93 -19.46
N VAL A 598 -46.31 -34.18 -19.57
CA VAL A 598 -46.25 -34.97 -20.81
C VAL A 598 -46.81 -36.37 -20.57
N MET A 599 -47.31 -37.04 -21.60
CA MET A 599 -47.97 -38.34 -21.43
C MET A 599 -46.94 -39.46 -21.26
N SER A 600 -46.99 -40.17 -20.14
CA SER A 600 -45.91 -41.05 -19.65
C SER A 600 -45.56 -42.21 -20.60
N SER A 601 -46.50 -42.64 -21.44
CA SER A 601 -46.31 -43.70 -22.43
C SER A 601 -45.32 -43.38 -23.55
N TYR A 602 -44.92 -42.12 -23.68
CA TYR A 602 -43.90 -41.66 -24.64
C TYR A 602 -42.57 -41.27 -23.97
N LEU A 603 -42.38 -41.66 -22.70
CA LEU A 603 -41.13 -41.49 -21.96
C LEU A 603 -40.52 -42.83 -21.57
N LYS A 604 -39.20 -42.94 -21.71
CA LYS A 604 -38.39 -43.94 -20.98
C LYS A 604 -37.79 -43.27 -19.74
N ILE A 605 -38.35 -43.56 -18.57
CA ILE A 605 -38.00 -42.92 -17.29
C ILE A 605 -36.91 -43.72 -16.55
N THR A 606 -35.98 -43.02 -15.92
CA THR A 606 -34.98 -43.53 -14.97
C THR A 606 -35.07 -42.72 -13.68
N LEU A 607 -35.41 -43.36 -12.56
CA LEU A 607 -35.54 -42.72 -11.24
C LEU A 607 -34.31 -43.00 -10.38
N GLU A 608 -33.97 -42.09 -9.47
CA GLU A 608 -32.79 -42.20 -8.62
C GLU A 608 -33.13 -42.68 -7.20
N GLY A 609 -32.34 -43.63 -6.67
CA GLY A 609 -32.35 -43.99 -5.24
C GLY A 609 -32.54 -45.48 -4.92
N SER A 610 -31.43 -46.18 -4.61
CA SER A 610 -31.39 -47.37 -3.74
C SER A 610 -29.95 -47.76 -3.39
N GLY A 611 -29.55 -47.59 -2.13
CA GLY A 611 -28.20 -47.91 -1.64
C GLY A 611 -28.00 -47.51 -0.18
N SER A 612 -28.36 -48.40 0.75
CA SER A 612 -28.32 -48.15 2.20
C SER A 612 -27.06 -48.70 2.87
N SER A 613 -26.46 -47.96 3.82
CA SER A 613 -26.08 -48.47 5.15
C SER A 613 -25.40 -47.43 6.05
N GLY A 614 -25.71 -47.46 7.35
CA GLY A 614 -24.76 -47.10 8.44
C GLY A 614 -24.90 -45.70 9.05
N THR A 615 -25.57 -45.61 10.20
CA THR A 615 -25.62 -44.42 11.06
C THR A 615 -24.53 -44.45 12.14
N THR A 616 -24.33 -43.31 12.81
CA THR A 616 -24.24 -43.30 14.28
C THR A 616 -25.24 -42.29 14.80
N GLU A 617 -26.42 -42.77 15.19
CA GLU A 617 -27.48 -41.91 15.73
C GLU A 617 -27.13 -41.46 17.16
N ARG A 618 -27.15 -40.14 17.38
CA ARG A 618 -27.34 -39.61 18.73
C ARG A 618 -28.85 -39.57 18.98
N VAL A 619 -29.28 -40.21 20.08
CA VAL A 619 -30.68 -40.25 20.50
C VAL A 619 -30.85 -39.37 21.73
N ALA A 620 -31.96 -38.64 21.81
CA ALA A 620 -32.37 -37.85 22.95
C ALA A 620 -33.66 -38.42 23.54
N THR A 621 -33.73 -38.61 24.86
CA THR A 621 -34.95 -39.15 25.52
C THR A 621 -35.62 -38.08 26.37
N VAL A 622 -36.89 -37.79 26.11
CA VAL A 622 -37.69 -36.82 26.87
C VAL A 622 -37.76 -37.23 28.33
N THR A 623 -37.16 -36.41 29.20
CA THR A 623 -36.98 -36.68 30.63
C THR A 623 -37.61 -35.52 31.40
N LEU A 624 -38.71 -35.80 32.10
CA LEU A 624 -39.54 -34.81 32.80
C LEU A 624 -39.69 -35.20 34.27
N SER A 625 -39.79 -34.22 35.17
CA SER A 625 -39.84 -34.48 36.61
C SER A 625 -41.11 -35.24 37.06
N ASN A 626 -42.18 -35.17 36.26
CA ASN A 626 -43.40 -35.95 36.43
C ASN A 626 -43.69 -36.73 35.13
N ARG A 627 -44.07 -38.01 35.25
CA ARG A 627 -44.30 -38.91 34.10
C ARG A 627 -45.55 -38.59 33.29
N ASN A 628 -46.47 -37.78 33.84
CA ASN A 628 -47.68 -37.33 33.15
C ASN A 628 -47.49 -36.00 32.40
N ASP A 629 -46.32 -35.38 32.49
CA ASP A 629 -46.03 -34.11 31.81
C ASP A 629 -45.70 -34.33 30.31
N ILE A 630 -45.75 -33.25 29.55
CA ILE A 630 -45.50 -33.22 28.10
C ILE A 630 -44.51 -32.12 27.72
N LEU A 631 -43.51 -32.47 26.91
CA LEU A 631 -42.58 -31.53 26.29
C LEU A 631 -43.13 -31.06 24.93
N ASN A 632 -43.10 -29.76 24.67
CA ASN A 632 -43.48 -29.23 23.35
C ASN A 632 -42.31 -29.36 22.37
N LEU A 633 -42.50 -30.11 21.28
CA LEU A 633 -41.68 -29.99 20.07
C LEU A 633 -42.08 -28.70 19.36
N ARG A 634 -41.13 -27.81 19.06
CA ARG A 634 -41.40 -26.49 18.50
C ARG A 634 -40.79 -26.29 17.12
N LYS A 635 -41.33 -25.33 16.36
CA LYS A 635 -40.82 -25.00 15.03
C LYS A 635 -39.40 -24.43 15.10
N ASP A 636 -39.14 -23.59 16.10
CA ASP A 636 -37.90 -22.85 16.30
C ASP A 636 -37.45 -22.98 17.79
N PRO A 637 -36.16 -22.77 18.12
CA PRO A 637 -35.60 -23.00 19.47
C PRO A 637 -35.97 -21.90 20.49
N SER A 638 -37.26 -21.65 20.70
CA SER A 638 -37.78 -20.64 21.64
C SER A 638 -39.05 -21.11 22.33
N THR A 639 -39.23 -20.74 23.60
CA THR A 639 -40.47 -20.99 24.37
C THR A 639 -41.71 -20.26 23.81
N SER A 640 -41.52 -19.25 22.97
CA SER A 640 -42.61 -18.55 22.26
C SER A 640 -42.93 -19.15 20.87
N SER A 641 -42.09 -20.03 20.31
CA SER A 641 -42.32 -20.62 18.99
C SER A 641 -43.55 -21.54 18.97
N ALA A 642 -44.21 -21.63 17.81
CA ALA A 642 -45.32 -22.53 17.56
C ALA A 642 -44.99 -23.98 17.94
N VAL A 643 -45.95 -24.67 18.56
CA VAL A 643 -45.83 -26.06 18.98
C VAL A 643 -46.26 -26.98 17.84
N LEU A 644 -45.34 -27.81 17.36
CA LEU A 644 -45.58 -28.79 16.29
C LEU A 644 -46.14 -30.11 16.84
N ALA A 645 -45.66 -30.55 18.00
CA ALA A 645 -46.11 -31.77 18.67
C ALA A 645 -45.96 -31.69 20.19
N LYS A 646 -46.62 -32.60 20.90
CA LYS A 646 -46.54 -32.77 22.36
C LYS A 646 -46.00 -34.16 22.67
N LEU A 647 -44.87 -34.23 23.37
CA LEU A 647 -44.05 -35.42 23.57
C LEU A 647 -44.14 -35.86 25.04
N PRO A 648 -44.74 -37.02 25.36
CA PRO A 648 -44.77 -37.55 26.73
C PRO A 648 -43.37 -37.89 27.28
N HIS A 649 -43.27 -38.00 28.60
CA HIS A 649 -42.09 -38.58 29.27
C HIS A 649 -41.69 -39.93 28.65
N GLY A 650 -40.41 -40.11 28.36
CA GLY A 650 -39.84 -41.34 27.80
C GLY A 650 -39.93 -41.45 26.28
N THR A 651 -40.39 -40.40 25.59
CA THR A 651 -40.34 -40.34 24.12
C THR A 651 -38.90 -40.27 23.64
N GLU A 652 -38.50 -41.18 22.76
CA GLU A 652 -37.19 -41.16 22.08
C GLU A 652 -37.25 -40.30 20.82
N LEU A 653 -36.16 -39.59 20.55
CA LEU A 653 -36.02 -38.58 19.50
C LEU A 653 -34.69 -38.76 18.79
N ALA A 654 -34.70 -38.84 17.45
CA ALA A 654 -33.46 -38.83 16.68
C ALA A 654 -32.91 -37.40 16.64
N VAL A 655 -31.65 -37.20 17.09
CA VAL A 655 -31.00 -35.88 17.02
C VAL A 655 -30.56 -35.60 15.58
N VAL A 656 -30.92 -34.42 15.09
CA VAL A 656 -30.59 -33.91 13.75
C VAL A 656 -29.48 -32.86 13.83
N GLU A 657 -29.45 -32.06 14.89
CA GLU A 657 -28.40 -31.05 15.13
C GLU A 657 -28.32 -30.72 16.63
N ASP A 658 -27.17 -31.01 17.26
CA ASP A 658 -26.91 -30.70 18.67
C ASP A 658 -26.74 -29.19 18.90
N GLY A 659 -27.52 -28.63 19.81
CA GLY A 659 -27.32 -27.27 20.32
C GLY A 659 -27.05 -27.26 21.83
N SER A 660 -26.78 -26.09 22.40
CA SER A 660 -26.41 -25.94 23.82
C SER A 660 -27.63 -25.91 24.76
N SER A 661 -28.66 -25.14 24.42
CA SER A 661 -29.90 -24.98 25.22
C SER A 661 -31.14 -25.58 24.58
N TRP A 662 -31.14 -25.74 23.25
CA TRP A 662 -32.16 -26.45 22.47
C TRP A 662 -31.45 -27.28 21.39
N THR A 663 -31.95 -28.47 21.09
CA THR A 663 -31.41 -29.38 20.08
C THR A 663 -32.49 -29.66 19.03
N ARG A 664 -32.10 -29.74 17.75
CA ARG A 664 -33.01 -30.09 16.66
C ARG A 664 -33.15 -31.61 16.57
N VAL A 665 -34.40 -32.07 16.51
CA VAL A 665 -34.76 -33.49 16.52
C VAL A 665 -35.78 -33.80 15.42
N LEU A 666 -35.82 -35.08 15.02
CA LEU A 666 -36.84 -35.66 14.15
C LEU A 666 -37.74 -36.60 14.97
N TYR A 667 -39.05 -36.37 14.91
CA TYR A 667 -40.06 -37.21 15.55
C TYR A 667 -41.20 -37.52 14.58
N GLN A 668 -41.39 -38.81 14.27
CA GLN A 668 -42.47 -39.29 13.37
C GLN A 668 -42.54 -38.56 12.01
N GLY A 669 -41.39 -38.15 11.47
CA GLY A 669 -41.30 -37.38 10.20
C GLY A 669 -41.38 -35.86 10.36
N ILE A 670 -41.67 -35.34 11.56
CA ILE A 670 -41.71 -33.90 11.87
C ILE A 670 -40.37 -33.48 12.47
N THR A 671 -39.69 -32.53 11.83
CA THR A 671 -38.47 -31.91 12.38
C THR A 671 -38.84 -30.70 13.24
N GLY A 672 -38.19 -30.54 14.39
CA GLY A 672 -38.38 -29.39 15.27
C GLY A 672 -37.35 -29.33 16.40
N TYR A 673 -37.51 -28.39 17.32
CA TYR A 673 -36.59 -28.16 18.43
C TYR A 673 -37.20 -28.55 19.78
N VAL A 674 -36.37 -29.13 20.65
CA VAL A 674 -36.67 -29.45 22.06
C VAL A 674 -35.62 -28.83 22.98
N MET A 675 -36.02 -28.42 24.18
CA MET A 675 -35.15 -27.73 25.13
C MET A 675 -34.33 -28.74 25.95
N ASN A 676 -33.01 -28.54 26.00
CA ASN A 676 -32.05 -29.54 26.50
C ASN A 676 -32.23 -29.89 27.97
N THR A 677 -32.79 -28.99 28.78
CA THR A 677 -33.15 -29.23 30.20
C THR A 677 -34.18 -30.36 30.38
N TYR A 678 -34.91 -30.74 29.32
CA TYR A 678 -35.99 -31.74 29.36
C TYR A 678 -35.72 -32.98 28.49
N VAL A 679 -34.48 -33.15 28.02
CA VAL A 679 -34.03 -34.34 27.27
C VAL A 679 -32.66 -34.81 27.78
N THR A 680 -32.51 -36.12 27.97
CA THR A 680 -31.22 -36.71 28.37
C THR A 680 -30.45 -37.18 27.12
N PHE A 681 -29.15 -36.87 27.07
CA PHE A 681 -28.20 -37.31 26.04
C PHE A 681 -27.05 -38.12 26.66
N SER A 682 -26.37 -38.95 25.88
CA SER A 682 -25.28 -39.84 26.33
C SER A 682 -23.86 -39.28 26.05
N GLY A 683 -23.23 -38.59 27.03
CA GLY A 683 -21.80 -38.12 27.06
C GLY A 683 -21.56 -36.78 27.85
N GLN A 684 -20.42 -36.56 28.57
CA GLN A 684 -20.05 -35.39 29.48
C GLN A 684 -18.49 -35.11 29.47
N ALA A 685 -17.73 -34.21 30.17
CA ALA A 685 -17.73 -33.21 31.31
C ALA A 685 -16.48 -32.25 31.14
N GLN A 686 -15.81 -31.38 31.98
CA GLN A 686 -15.86 -30.47 33.20
C GLN A 686 -14.41 -29.82 33.36
N SER A 687 -13.86 -28.93 34.25
CA SER A 687 -14.10 -27.85 35.27
C SER A 687 -12.68 -27.31 35.75
N GLY A 688 -12.32 -26.23 36.49
CA GLY A 688 -12.93 -24.98 37.08
C GLY A 688 -12.04 -24.30 38.21
N THR A 689 -12.22 -22.98 38.53
CA THR A 689 -11.80 -22.18 39.77
C THR A 689 -10.32 -21.70 40.01
N ASP A 690 -9.90 -20.70 40.86
CA ASP A 690 -10.37 -19.31 41.26
C ASP A 690 -9.39 -18.47 42.21
N THR A 691 -9.55 -17.11 42.32
CA THR A 691 -9.34 -16.11 43.46
C THR A 691 -8.00 -15.41 43.98
N GLU A 692 -7.96 -14.04 43.93
CA GLU A 692 -7.67 -12.87 44.90
C GLU A 692 -6.36 -12.39 45.71
N SER A 693 -6.21 -11.02 45.89
CA SER A 693 -5.50 -10.13 46.93
C SER A 693 -3.97 -9.69 46.84
N GLY A 694 -3.34 -8.62 47.47
CA GLY A 694 -3.68 -7.28 48.12
C GLY A 694 -2.62 -6.59 49.10
N GLY A 695 -2.36 -5.24 49.15
CA GLY A 695 -1.57 -4.49 50.25
C GLY A 695 -0.84 -3.08 50.00
N SER A 696 -0.41 -2.26 51.02
CA SER A 696 0.29 -0.89 50.90
C SER A 696 0.94 -0.19 52.20
N SER A 697 1.94 0.75 52.11
CA SER A 697 2.30 1.93 53.04
C SER A 697 3.63 2.73 52.72
N ASP A 698 4.03 3.81 53.48
CA ASP A 698 4.97 4.94 53.09
C ASP A 698 5.91 5.58 54.21
N THR A 699 6.98 6.37 53.88
CA THR A 699 7.84 7.25 54.78
C THR A 699 8.81 8.23 54.00
N PRO A 700 9.49 9.25 54.62
CA PRO A 700 9.97 10.49 53.93
C PRO A 700 11.40 10.49 53.32
N ALA A 701 11.69 11.47 52.43
CA ALA A 701 12.84 11.43 51.50
C ALA A 701 13.71 12.72 51.37
N GLN A 702 14.85 12.56 50.70
CA GLN A 702 15.88 13.55 50.32
C GLN A 702 15.56 14.26 48.98
N THR A 703 16.18 15.41 48.70
CA THR A 703 15.92 16.25 47.51
C THR A 703 17.03 16.20 46.46
N TYR A 704 16.68 16.23 45.16
CA TYR A 704 17.60 16.07 44.01
C TYR A 704 17.28 17.05 42.87
N ALA A 705 18.19 17.21 41.90
CA ALA A 705 17.92 17.93 40.65
C ALA A 705 17.41 16.98 39.56
N ALA A 706 16.56 17.44 38.64
CA ALA A 706 16.08 16.62 37.54
C ALA A 706 15.73 17.42 36.27
N THR A 707 15.98 16.83 35.11
CA THR A 707 15.53 17.33 33.80
C THR A 707 14.27 16.59 33.36
N VAL A 708 13.24 17.30 32.89
CA VAL A 708 12.08 16.69 32.22
C VAL A 708 12.49 16.14 30.86
N VAL A 709 12.16 14.89 30.56
CA VAL A 709 12.44 14.25 29.26
C VAL A 709 11.21 13.53 28.73
N LEU A 710 10.74 13.99 27.57
CA LEU A 710 9.59 13.48 26.83
C LEU A 710 9.94 13.30 25.35
N ASN A 711 9.21 12.43 24.65
CA ASN A 711 9.33 12.29 23.18
C ASN A 711 8.84 13.55 22.45
N SER A 712 7.87 14.26 23.01
CA SER A 712 7.40 15.60 22.63
C SER A 712 6.51 16.19 23.75
N GLY A 713 6.11 17.47 23.65
CA GLY A 713 5.08 18.06 24.52
C GLY A 713 5.58 18.67 25.84
N THR A 714 4.75 18.60 26.89
CA THR A 714 5.02 19.14 28.24
C THR A 714 4.52 18.18 29.32
N LEU A 715 5.11 18.22 30.53
CA LEU A 715 4.81 17.34 31.66
C LEU A 715 3.91 18.03 32.68
N ASN A 716 2.77 17.44 33.00
CA ASN A 716 1.82 18.02 33.97
C ASN A 716 2.23 17.75 35.42
N LEU A 717 2.46 18.83 36.18
CA LEU A 717 2.61 18.86 37.63
C LEU A 717 1.25 18.70 38.29
N ARG A 718 1.06 17.72 39.17
CA ARG A 718 -0.24 17.37 39.75
C ARG A 718 -0.32 17.53 41.27
N ALA A 719 -1.54 17.68 41.78
CA ALA A 719 -1.80 17.84 43.21
C ALA A 719 -1.52 16.57 44.05
N ALA A 720 -1.55 15.39 43.43
CA ALA A 720 -1.28 14.10 44.08
C ALA A 720 -0.54 13.14 43.11
N PRO A 721 0.08 12.06 43.61
CA PRO A 721 0.82 11.09 42.77
C PRO A 721 -0.11 10.14 41.98
N ASN A 722 -1.03 10.68 41.17
CA ASN A 722 -1.89 9.94 40.26
C ASN A 722 -2.39 10.82 39.09
N THR A 723 -2.79 10.18 37.99
CA THR A 723 -3.22 10.84 36.73
C THR A 723 -4.58 11.51 36.79
N SER A 724 -5.45 11.16 37.74
CA SER A 724 -6.79 11.74 37.90
C SER A 724 -6.82 12.99 38.81
N SER A 725 -5.74 13.26 39.56
CA SER A 725 -5.63 14.47 40.37
C SER A 725 -5.37 15.73 39.53
N ALA A 726 -5.86 16.87 40.03
CA ALA A 726 -5.80 18.16 39.35
C ALA A 726 -4.38 18.55 38.93
N VAL A 727 -4.25 19.10 37.71
CA VAL A 727 -3.01 19.70 37.20
C VAL A 727 -2.84 21.08 37.84
N LEU A 728 -1.70 21.31 38.48
CA LEU A 728 -1.32 22.58 39.10
C LEU A 728 -0.52 23.48 38.15
N ALA A 729 0.27 22.87 37.26
CA ALA A 729 1.04 23.55 36.21
C ALA A 729 1.46 22.56 35.11
N SER A 730 1.88 23.06 33.96
CA SER A 730 2.55 22.27 32.90
C SER A 730 4.01 22.70 32.78
N ILE A 731 4.91 21.72 32.72
CA ILE A 731 6.37 21.89 32.75
C ILE A 731 6.93 21.57 31.36
N PRO A 732 7.65 22.47 30.67
CA PRO A 732 8.19 22.20 29.34
C PRO A 732 9.15 21.01 29.29
N ASN A 733 9.23 20.33 28.14
CA ASN A 733 10.28 19.33 27.89
C ASN A 733 11.68 19.97 28.03
N PHE A 734 12.64 19.21 28.55
CA PHE A 734 13.99 19.65 28.93
C PHE A 734 14.08 20.75 30.02
N ALA A 735 12.98 21.13 30.67
CA ALA A 735 13.03 22.03 31.82
C ALA A 735 13.70 21.37 33.04
N GLN A 736 14.41 22.19 33.83
CA GLN A 736 15.01 21.79 35.10
C GLN A 736 14.01 21.95 36.25
N ILE A 737 13.95 20.96 37.14
CA ILE A 737 13.06 20.93 38.32
C ILE A 737 13.82 20.39 39.54
N THR A 738 13.28 20.62 40.74
CA THR A 738 13.81 20.03 41.99
C THR A 738 12.90 18.90 42.46
N VAL A 739 13.43 17.69 42.60
CA VAL A 739 12.73 16.58 43.26
C VAL A 739 12.75 16.81 44.77
N THR A 740 11.58 16.86 45.39
CA THR A 740 11.38 17.08 46.83
C THR A 740 11.03 15.81 47.61
N GLN A 741 10.46 14.80 46.93
CA GLN A 741 10.23 13.46 47.48
C GLN A 741 10.51 12.44 46.38
N LEU A 742 11.59 11.67 46.52
CA LEU A 742 11.96 10.62 45.57
C LEU A 742 11.03 9.41 45.76
N GLY A 743 10.34 8.98 44.70
CA GLY A 743 9.46 7.81 44.71
C GLY A 743 9.49 7.06 43.37
N ASP A 744 9.11 5.78 43.38
CA ASP A 744 9.40 4.83 42.29
C ASP A 744 8.57 5.06 41.02
N SER A 745 7.28 5.37 41.18
CA SER A 745 6.38 5.67 40.06
C SER A 745 6.10 7.17 39.91
N TRP A 746 5.96 7.87 41.04
CA TRP A 746 5.77 9.31 41.12
C TRP A 746 6.78 9.92 42.08
N CYS A 747 7.35 11.05 41.71
CA CYS A 747 8.18 11.87 42.58
C CYS A 747 7.39 13.13 42.97
N GLY A 748 7.49 13.53 44.24
CA GLY A 748 7.17 14.89 44.65
C GLY A 748 8.26 15.83 44.14
N VAL A 749 7.86 16.96 43.56
CA VAL A 749 8.76 17.93 42.93
C VAL A 749 8.30 19.36 43.19
N SER A 750 9.22 20.31 43.06
CA SER A 750 8.96 21.75 43.01
C SER A 750 9.38 22.31 41.65
N TYR A 751 8.50 23.11 41.05
CA TYR A 751 8.77 23.86 39.82
C TYR A 751 8.14 25.25 39.93
N ASN A 752 8.93 26.30 39.70
CA ASN A 752 8.52 27.70 39.90
C ASN A 752 7.86 27.96 41.28
N GLN A 753 8.38 27.32 42.34
CA GLN A 753 7.86 27.30 43.71
C GLN A 753 6.46 26.67 43.90
N ILE A 754 5.85 26.12 42.85
CA ILE A 754 4.66 25.27 42.96
C ILE A 754 5.14 23.85 43.28
N ASN A 755 4.66 23.30 44.39
CA ASN A 755 4.94 21.92 44.79
C ASN A 755 3.82 20.99 44.30
N GLY A 756 4.19 19.82 43.80
CA GLY A 756 3.25 18.80 43.34
C GLY A 756 3.96 17.50 43.01
N TYR A 757 3.32 16.62 42.24
CA TYR A 757 3.83 15.31 41.87
C TYR A 757 3.89 15.14 40.35
N VAL A 758 4.94 14.47 39.86
CA VAL A 758 5.11 14.08 38.45
C VAL A 758 5.59 12.62 38.35
N LYS A 759 5.34 11.97 37.21
CA LYS A 759 5.75 10.58 36.98
C LYS A 759 7.29 10.48 36.87
N ARG A 760 7.91 9.56 37.62
CA ARG A 760 9.37 9.35 37.65
C ARG A 760 9.93 9.05 36.25
N SER A 761 9.19 8.32 35.43
CA SER A 761 9.57 7.89 34.08
C SER A 761 9.85 9.03 33.10
N TYR A 762 9.47 10.27 33.42
CA TYR A 762 9.69 11.46 32.58
C TYR A 762 10.76 12.39 33.18
N LEU A 763 11.48 11.94 34.21
CA LEU A 763 12.57 12.67 34.84
C LEU A 763 13.89 11.96 34.61
N SER A 764 14.80 12.62 33.90
CA SER A 764 16.23 12.34 34.03
C SER A 764 16.71 12.99 35.33
N ILE A 765 16.57 12.26 36.43
CA ILE A 765 17.00 12.70 37.76
C ILE A 765 18.53 12.61 37.84
N ASP A 766 19.17 13.74 38.12
CA ASP A 766 20.60 13.75 38.38
C ASP A 766 20.82 13.33 39.85
N LEU A 767 21.41 12.15 40.02
CA LEU A 767 21.73 11.57 41.32
C LEU A 767 23.15 11.94 41.79
N SER A 768 23.83 12.86 41.10
CA SER A 768 25.03 13.50 41.66
C SER A 768 24.65 14.34 42.88
N THR A 769 24.94 13.80 44.07
CA THR A 769 24.98 14.58 45.30
C THR A 769 26.23 15.46 45.26
N ASP A 770 26.05 16.70 44.83
CA ASP A 770 27.14 17.58 44.41
C ASP A 770 28.01 18.12 45.57
N ALA A 771 29.23 18.49 45.20
CA ALA A 771 30.24 19.26 45.94
C ALA A 771 30.90 18.66 47.21
N SER A 772 32.24 18.57 47.09
CA SER A 772 33.28 18.80 48.11
C SER A 772 33.82 17.65 48.99
N GLY A 773 35.08 17.26 48.68
CA GLY A 773 36.16 17.15 49.67
C GLY A 773 36.33 15.84 50.46
N GLY A 774 37.10 14.89 49.91
CA GLY A 774 37.55 13.72 50.69
C GLY A 774 38.53 12.81 49.95
N VAL A 775 39.84 13.12 49.99
CA VAL A 775 40.87 12.20 49.48
C VAL A 775 41.28 11.21 50.57
N THR A 776 40.85 9.95 50.45
CA THR A 776 41.52 8.79 51.05
C THR A 776 41.52 7.61 50.09
N SER A 777 42.71 7.08 49.83
CA SER A 777 43.04 6.00 48.90
C SER A 777 42.46 4.63 49.27
N GLY A 778 42.14 3.80 48.26
CA GLY A 778 41.85 2.38 48.43
C GLY A 778 41.49 1.66 47.12
N GLU A 779 42.52 1.25 46.35
CA GLU A 779 42.62 0.11 45.41
C GLU A 779 41.36 -0.42 44.66
N THR A 780 41.35 -0.64 43.34
CA THR A 780 42.39 -0.59 42.28
C THR A 780 41.76 -0.25 40.91
N ALA A 781 42.55 0.28 39.98
CA ALA A 781 42.11 0.56 38.60
C ALA A 781 42.15 -0.71 37.70
N PRO A 782 41.36 -0.77 36.61
CA PRO A 782 41.57 -1.75 35.54
C PRO A 782 42.96 -1.55 34.90
N SER A 783 43.62 -2.66 34.52
CA SER A 783 45.08 -2.69 34.34
C SER A 783 45.64 -2.06 33.07
N ASP A 784 44.85 -1.93 32.01
CA ASP A 784 45.34 -1.63 30.65
C ASP A 784 44.75 -0.33 30.08
N ALA A 785 45.18 0.80 30.64
CA ALA A 785 44.86 2.13 30.12
C ALA A 785 45.55 2.41 28.78
N LEU A 786 44.88 3.15 27.89
CA LEU A 786 45.39 3.49 26.57
C LEU A 786 46.63 4.40 26.65
N THR A 787 47.60 4.16 25.77
CA THR A 787 48.79 5.00 25.56
C THR A 787 48.66 5.80 24.27
N ALA A 788 49.48 6.84 24.07
CA ALA A 788 49.48 7.64 22.84
C ALA A 788 49.74 6.82 21.56
N ASP A 789 50.47 5.70 21.68
CA ASP A 789 50.82 4.79 20.58
C ASP A 789 49.83 3.62 20.42
N THR A 790 48.69 3.63 21.13
CA THR A 790 47.67 2.57 21.02
C THR A 790 46.89 2.69 19.71
N GLU A 791 47.16 1.82 18.74
CA GLU A 791 46.46 1.78 17.44
C GLU A 791 45.08 1.09 17.50
N VAL A 792 44.83 0.25 18.51
CA VAL A 792 43.64 -0.60 18.65
C VAL A 792 43.23 -0.70 20.11
N ALA A 793 41.94 -0.57 20.39
CA ALA A 793 41.37 -0.71 21.73
C ALA A 793 40.06 -1.51 21.70
N TRP A 794 39.55 -1.89 22.87
CA TRP A 794 38.26 -2.57 23.03
C TRP A 794 37.30 -1.72 23.86
N ALA A 795 36.02 -1.72 23.51
CA ALA A 795 34.98 -1.00 24.25
C ALA A 795 34.57 -1.79 25.51
N VAL A 796 34.59 -1.13 26.67
CA VAL A 796 34.29 -1.73 27.98
C VAL A 796 33.26 -0.90 28.73
N THR A 797 32.21 -1.53 29.26
CA THR A 797 31.17 -0.89 30.08
C THR A 797 30.80 -1.82 31.22
N GLN A 798 30.49 -1.27 32.40
CA GLN A 798 30.23 -2.06 33.61
C GLN A 798 28.91 -2.85 33.57
N ASP A 799 28.03 -2.53 32.61
CA ASP A 799 26.73 -3.16 32.37
C ASP A 799 26.73 -4.16 31.20
N GLY A 800 27.85 -4.30 30.47
CA GLY A 800 27.91 -5.11 29.25
C GLY A 800 27.15 -4.53 28.05
N GLY A 801 26.74 -3.26 28.11
CA GLY A 801 25.96 -2.55 27.10
C GLY A 801 26.76 -2.06 25.89
N SER A 802 26.74 -0.75 25.63
CA SER A 802 27.41 -0.16 24.46
C SER A 802 27.82 1.30 24.64
N VAL A 803 28.93 1.67 24.02
CA VAL A 803 29.55 3.00 24.08
C VAL A 803 29.15 3.82 22.85
N ASN A 804 28.82 5.10 23.03
CA ASN A 804 28.45 5.96 21.90
C ASN A 804 29.72 6.54 21.22
N LEU A 805 29.94 6.24 19.94
CA LEU A 805 30.88 6.96 19.06
C LEU A 805 30.18 8.23 18.56
N ARG A 806 30.78 9.41 18.74
CA ARG A 806 30.13 10.72 18.53
C ARG A 806 30.85 11.59 17.51
N ARG A 807 30.14 12.52 16.87
CA ARG A 807 30.72 13.44 15.86
C ARG A 807 31.78 14.40 16.44
N ALA A 808 31.69 14.76 17.72
CA ALA A 808 32.64 15.60 18.45
C ALA A 808 32.86 15.08 19.88
N ALA A 809 33.95 15.52 20.52
CA ALA A 809 34.33 15.19 21.90
C ALA A 809 33.41 15.87 22.95
N SER A 810 32.16 15.43 23.04
CA SER A 810 31.17 15.94 24.00
C SER A 810 30.03 14.95 24.22
N THR A 811 29.54 14.85 25.46
CA THR A 811 28.34 14.07 25.82
C THR A 811 27.07 14.55 25.10
N GLY A 812 27.01 15.84 24.72
CA GLY A 812 25.93 16.42 23.93
C GLY A 812 26.07 16.24 22.41
N SER A 813 27.20 15.74 21.91
CA SER A 813 27.40 15.54 20.47
C SER A 813 26.52 14.41 19.92
N THR A 814 26.03 14.59 18.70
CA THR A 814 25.38 13.56 17.88
C THR A 814 26.14 12.24 17.91
N VAL A 815 25.44 11.14 18.16
CA VAL A 815 25.95 9.77 18.08
C VAL A 815 25.98 9.34 16.62
N LEU A 816 27.10 8.77 16.18
CA LEU A 816 27.29 8.21 14.84
C LEU A 816 26.91 6.72 14.81
N VAL A 817 27.37 5.97 15.81
CA VAL A 817 27.09 4.55 16.01
C VAL A 817 27.29 4.19 17.49
N ARG A 818 26.70 3.10 17.97
CA ARG A 818 27.01 2.51 19.27
C ARG A 818 27.93 1.30 19.09
N VAL A 819 29.03 1.30 19.83
CA VAL A 819 30.06 0.26 19.84
C VAL A 819 29.72 -0.73 20.97
N PRO A 820 29.43 -2.01 20.69
CA PRO A 820 29.09 -2.99 21.71
C PRO A 820 30.21 -3.26 22.70
N HIS A 821 29.87 -3.75 23.89
CA HIS A 821 30.83 -4.29 24.85
C HIS A 821 31.73 -5.37 24.20
N GLY A 822 33.03 -5.34 24.47
CA GLY A 822 34.02 -6.24 23.90
C GLY A 822 34.34 -6.02 22.42
N ALA A 823 33.67 -5.09 21.72
CA ALA A 823 33.97 -4.80 20.33
C ALA A 823 35.30 -4.03 20.19
N GLN A 824 36.12 -4.46 19.22
CA GLN A 824 37.39 -3.84 18.90
C GLN A 824 37.19 -2.58 18.03
N VAL A 825 37.90 -1.50 18.34
CA VAL A 825 37.90 -0.23 17.60
C VAL A 825 39.33 0.12 17.17
N MET A 826 39.46 0.72 15.98
CA MET A 826 40.74 1.28 15.54
C MET A 826 40.88 2.68 16.14
N VAL A 827 41.90 2.88 16.96
CA VAL A 827 42.17 4.15 17.63
C VAL A 827 42.93 5.07 16.68
N LEU A 828 42.51 6.33 16.62
CA LEU A 828 43.09 7.35 15.75
C LEU A 828 43.81 8.44 16.54
N GLU A 829 43.32 8.82 17.72
CA GLU A 829 43.94 9.83 18.58
C GLU A 829 43.49 9.62 20.04
N VAL A 830 44.40 9.24 20.93
CA VAL A 830 44.09 9.03 22.36
C VAL A 830 44.06 10.38 23.09
N GLY A 831 42.91 10.73 23.65
CA GLY A 831 42.73 11.88 24.53
C GLY A 831 42.29 11.45 25.93
N THR A 832 42.49 12.32 26.93
CA THR A 832 42.27 12.00 28.35
C THR A 832 40.82 11.67 28.69
N GLU A 833 39.87 12.43 28.15
CA GLU A 833 38.44 12.21 28.34
C GLU A 833 37.76 11.61 27.10
N TRP A 834 38.25 11.96 25.90
CA TRP A 834 37.69 11.54 24.62
C TRP A 834 38.81 11.07 23.68
N THR A 835 38.65 9.86 23.15
CA THR A 835 39.55 9.24 22.17
C THR A 835 38.88 9.23 20.80
N LEU A 836 39.55 9.74 19.77
CA LEU A 836 39.11 9.60 18.39
C LEU A 836 39.34 8.15 17.94
N ALA A 837 38.31 7.49 17.44
CA ALA A 837 38.33 6.10 17.00
C ALA A 837 37.48 5.89 15.74
N ALA A 838 37.71 4.77 15.06
CA ALA A 838 36.93 4.31 13.92
C ALA A 838 36.34 2.92 14.17
N TYR A 839 35.05 2.76 13.82
CA TYR A 839 34.29 1.53 13.99
C TYR A 839 33.15 1.47 12.97
N GLY A 840 32.92 0.32 12.34
CA GLY A 840 31.79 0.10 11.42
C GLY A 840 31.76 1.04 10.19
N GLY A 841 32.90 1.60 9.79
CA GLY A 841 33.01 2.62 8.73
C GLY A 841 32.80 4.07 9.19
N TYR A 842 32.42 4.29 10.46
CA TYR A 842 32.33 5.61 11.07
C TYR A 842 33.65 6.01 11.72
N THR A 843 33.88 7.33 11.86
CA THR A 843 35.01 7.92 12.59
C THR A 843 34.46 9.02 13.50
N GLY A 844 34.87 9.03 14.76
CA GLY A 844 34.36 9.96 15.78
C GLY A 844 35.00 9.77 17.14
N TYR A 845 34.46 10.40 18.17
CA TYR A 845 35.00 10.41 19.53
C TYR A 845 34.21 9.48 20.46
N MET A 846 34.91 8.62 21.19
CA MET A 846 34.38 7.81 22.30
C MET A 846 34.93 8.36 23.61
N ALA A 847 34.19 8.26 24.72
CA ALA A 847 34.74 8.63 26.02
C ALA A 847 35.79 7.60 26.46
N THR A 848 37.02 8.04 26.75
CA THR A 848 38.20 7.18 26.95
C THR A 848 38.05 6.23 28.14
N ALA A 849 37.25 6.61 29.15
CA ALA A 849 36.93 5.77 30.31
C ALA A 849 36.19 4.46 29.97
N TYR A 850 35.69 4.31 28.74
CA TYR A 850 35.08 3.07 28.23
C TYR A 850 35.95 2.35 27.18
N LEU A 851 37.27 2.58 27.18
CA LEU A 851 38.22 1.89 26.31
C LEU A 851 39.33 1.22 27.14
N THR A 852 39.80 0.06 26.68
CA THR A 852 40.96 -0.69 27.23
C THR A 852 41.94 -1.05 26.12
N ALA A 853 43.23 -1.16 26.45
CA ALA A 853 44.27 -1.62 25.53
C ALA A 853 44.38 -3.17 25.43
N SER A 854 43.61 -3.91 26.24
CA SER A 854 43.60 -5.39 26.26
C SER A 854 42.18 -5.95 26.17
N ALA A 855 41.95 -6.97 25.34
CA ALA A 855 40.64 -7.60 25.16
C ALA A 855 40.04 -8.14 26.48
N PRO A 856 38.74 -7.89 26.78
CA PRO A 856 38.10 -8.40 28.00
C PRO A 856 37.95 -9.93 27.99
N ALA A 857 37.97 -10.53 29.17
CA ALA A 857 37.90 -11.99 29.33
C ALA A 857 36.57 -12.56 28.78
N GLY A 858 36.67 -13.63 28.00
CA GLY A 858 35.53 -14.30 27.35
C GLY A 858 35.55 -14.23 25.81
N THR A 859 36.41 -13.40 25.20
CA THR A 859 36.59 -13.36 23.74
C THR A 859 37.20 -14.68 23.22
N PRO A 860 36.52 -15.43 22.31
CA PRO A 860 37.02 -16.72 21.82
C PRO A 860 38.18 -16.61 20.81
N SER A 861 38.95 -17.68 20.69
CA SER A 861 40.01 -17.85 19.68
C SER A 861 39.83 -19.14 18.85
N GLU A 862 40.45 -19.14 17.67
CA GLU A 862 40.59 -20.26 16.70
C GLU A 862 39.43 -20.54 15.72
N GLU A 863 39.75 -21.36 14.72
CA GLU A 863 39.40 -21.28 13.29
C GLU A 863 37.92 -21.37 12.87
N ILE A 864 37.56 -20.59 11.83
CA ILE A 864 36.38 -20.82 10.97
C ILE A 864 36.87 -21.21 9.54
N PRO A 865 36.29 -22.23 8.87
CA PRO A 865 36.80 -22.70 7.58
C PRO A 865 36.76 -21.68 6.44
N SER A 866 37.88 -21.55 5.74
CA SER A 866 38.02 -20.74 4.52
C SER A 866 37.14 -21.28 3.37
N GLY A 867 35.98 -20.67 3.13
CA GLY A 867 35.22 -20.88 1.88
C GLY A 867 33.72 -20.55 1.91
N ALA A 868 33.09 -20.39 3.07
CA ALA A 868 31.62 -20.42 3.20
C ALA A 868 30.85 -19.14 2.78
N MET A 869 31.49 -18.14 2.19
CA MET A 869 30.86 -16.85 1.85
C MET A 869 29.99 -17.00 0.59
N GLY A 870 28.67 -16.86 0.73
CA GLY A 870 27.69 -17.15 -0.33
C GLY A 870 27.19 -18.62 -0.36
N SER A 871 27.49 -19.43 0.67
CA SER A 871 27.02 -20.82 0.75
C SER A 871 25.60 -20.97 1.30
N THR A 872 24.91 -22.04 0.91
CA THR A 872 23.62 -22.44 1.48
C THR A 872 23.79 -22.99 2.90
N CYS A 873 22.89 -22.61 3.81
CA CYS A 873 22.76 -23.19 5.15
C CYS A 873 21.28 -23.33 5.53
N TRP A 874 20.99 -23.99 6.65
CA TRP A 874 19.63 -24.23 7.15
C TRP A 874 19.48 -23.85 8.63
N VAL A 875 18.26 -23.55 9.04
CA VAL A 875 17.91 -23.29 10.45
C VAL A 875 17.84 -24.58 11.25
N SER A 876 18.65 -24.71 12.30
CA SER A 876 18.59 -25.77 13.32
C SER A 876 17.83 -25.32 14.57
N GLY A 877 17.39 -26.27 15.41
CA GLY A 877 16.98 -26.00 16.79
C GLY A 877 15.67 -25.22 17.04
N GLY A 878 14.98 -24.75 16.00
CA GLY A 878 13.62 -24.22 16.11
C GLY A 878 13.29 -23.09 15.16
N ASN A 879 12.25 -22.33 15.48
CA ASN A 879 11.94 -21.08 14.77
C ASN A 879 12.82 -19.95 15.34
N VAL A 880 13.43 -19.16 14.47
CA VAL A 880 14.42 -18.14 14.85
C VAL A 880 14.17 -16.82 14.13
N ASN A 881 14.35 -15.71 14.84
CA ASN A 881 14.10 -14.37 14.30
C ASN A 881 15.29 -13.88 13.48
N LEU A 882 15.03 -13.53 12.22
CA LEU A 882 15.92 -12.71 11.40
C LEU A 882 15.73 -11.25 11.81
N ARG A 883 16.79 -10.63 12.32
CA ARG A 883 16.75 -9.28 12.89
C ARG A 883 17.52 -8.27 12.05
N LYS A 884 17.18 -7.00 12.24
CA LYS A 884 17.78 -5.87 11.53
C LYS A 884 19.22 -5.58 11.95
N GLU A 885 19.52 -5.82 13.23
CA GLU A 885 20.83 -5.69 13.87
C GLU A 885 21.13 -6.99 14.66
N PRO A 886 22.41 -7.33 14.91
CA PRO A 886 22.81 -8.54 15.65
C PRO A 886 22.59 -8.41 17.18
N SER A 887 21.34 -8.33 17.63
CA SER A 887 20.99 -8.39 19.06
C SER A 887 19.57 -8.88 19.33
N LEU A 888 19.33 -9.43 20.53
CA LEU A 888 18.00 -9.92 20.94
C LEU A 888 16.92 -8.81 21.08
N GLY A 889 17.34 -7.55 21.22
CA GLY A 889 16.44 -6.39 21.33
C GLY A 889 16.11 -5.70 20.00
N ALA A 890 16.76 -6.09 18.89
CA ALA A 890 16.58 -5.43 17.60
C ALA A 890 15.29 -5.87 16.86
N ASP A 891 14.74 -4.98 16.04
CA ASP A 891 13.59 -5.20 15.15
C ASP A 891 13.65 -6.58 14.49
N VAL A 892 12.58 -7.38 14.66
CA VAL A 892 12.41 -8.65 13.95
C VAL A 892 11.90 -8.34 12.55
N LEU A 893 12.73 -8.60 11.53
CA LEU A 893 12.35 -8.43 10.12
C LEU A 893 11.42 -9.56 9.66
N THR A 894 11.70 -10.79 10.11
CA THR A 894 10.84 -11.96 9.93
C THR A 894 11.29 -13.12 10.84
N THR A 895 10.54 -14.21 10.88
CA THR A 895 10.92 -15.44 11.59
C THR A 895 11.11 -16.58 10.60
N ALA A 896 12.30 -17.19 10.60
CA ALA A 896 12.61 -18.37 9.80
C ALA A 896 12.28 -19.64 10.61
N PRO A 897 11.48 -20.60 10.07
CA PRO A 897 11.16 -21.83 10.77
C PRO A 897 12.30 -22.86 10.75
N ALA A 898 12.24 -23.85 11.63
CA ALA A 898 13.19 -24.97 11.64
C ALA A 898 13.28 -25.66 10.27
N GLY A 899 14.50 -25.94 9.79
CA GLY A 899 14.76 -26.50 8.46
C GLY A 899 14.66 -25.49 7.30
N ALA A 900 14.45 -24.20 7.56
CA ALA A 900 14.43 -23.18 6.51
C ALA A 900 15.82 -22.99 5.87
N GLU A 901 15.86 -23.02 4.54
CA GLU A 901 17.06 -22.77 3.74
C GLU A 901 17.37 -21.26 3.63
N MET A 902 18.64 -20.90 3.77
CA MET A 902 19.16 -19.52 3.81
C MET A 902 20.49 -19.42 3.03
N THR A 903 20.87 -18.21 2.62
CA THR A 903 22.20 -17.94 2.05
C THR A 903 23.06 -17.19 3.06
N LEU A 904 24.23 -17.74 3.42
CA LEU A 904 25.16 -17.12 4.34
C LEU A 904 25.98 -16.02 3.66
N LEU A 905 25.94 -14.80 4.19
CA LEU A 905 26.77 -13.68 3.75
C LEU A 905 28.01 -13.49 4.63
N GLU A 906 27.87 -13.67 5.94
CA GLU A 906 28.90 -13.37 6.94
C GLU A 906 28.71 -14.30 8.14
N MET A 907 29.77 -14.99 8.57
CA MET A 907 29.70 -15.89 9.73
C MET A 907 30.29 -15.18 10.96
N GLY A 908 29.46 -14.93 11.98
CA GLY A 908 29.90 -14.37 13.26
C GLY A 908 29.78 -15.38 14.40
N THR A 909 30.31 -15.07 15.58
CA THR A 909 30.34 -16.00 16.73
C THR A 909 28.96 -16.18 17.38
N GLU A 910 28.28 -15.09 17.70
CA GLU A 910 26.92 -15.11 18.26
C GLU A 910 25.83 -14.84 17.22
N TRP A 911 26.11 -14.01 16.23
CA TRP A 911 25.19 -13.62 15.16
C TRP A 911 25.88 -13.67 13.79
N SER A 912 25.25 -14.35 12.84
CA SER A 912 25.68 -14.42 11.44
C SER A 912 24.72 -13.65 10.54
N LYS A 913 25.22 -13.12 9.43
CA LYS A 913 24.45 -12.35 8.45
C LYS A 913 24.01 -13.24 7.30
N VAL A 914 22.73 -13.24 6.99
CA VAL A 914 22.11 -14.15 6.00
C VAL A 914 21.09 -13.43 5.14
N ILE A 915 20.80 -14.02 3.98
CA ILE A 915 19.60 -13.71 3.18
C ILE A 915 18.57 -14.82 3.40
N TYR A 916 17.34 -14.44 3.71
CA TYR A 916 16.18 -15.33 3.75
C TYR A 916 14.97 -14.67 3.10
N ARG A 917 14.36 -15.33 2.11
CA ARG A 917 13.22 -14.83 1.33
C ARG A 917 13.42 -13.41 0.73
N GLY A 918 14.67 -13.05 0.43
CA GLY A 918 15.05 -11.73 -0.10
C GLY A 918 15.28 -10.64 0.96
N LEU A 919 15.06 -10.93 2.25
CA LEU A 919 15.43 -10.05 3.35
C LEU A 919 16.86 -10.37 3.79
N THR A 920 17.70 -9.34 3.90
CA THR A 920 19.05 -9.44 4.50
C THR A 920 18.97 -9.04 5.96
N GLY A 921 19.52 -9.86 6.85
CA GLY A 921 19.53 -9.58 8.29
C GLY A 921 20.44 -10.51 9.07
N TYR A 922 20.34 -10.45 10.39
CA TYR A 922 21.16 -11.20 11.34
C TYR A 922 20.35 -12.29 12.04
N ILE A 923 20.93 -13.48 12.16
CA ILE A 923 20.39 -14.68 12.82
C ILE A 923 21.41 -15.15 13.86
N ALA A 924 20.96 -15.67 15.00
CA ALA A 924 21.86 -16.20 16.02
C ALA A 924 22.63 -17.44 15.49
N THR A 925 23.96 -17.43 15.54
CA THR A 925 24.83 -18.41 14.88
C THR A 925 24.56 -19.86 15.31
N GLY A 926 24.20 -20.08 16.58
CA GLY A 926 23.85 -21.40 17.11
C GLY A 926 22.62 -22.06 16.44
N TYR A 927 21.83 -21.29 15.68
CA TYR A 927 20.69 -21.76 14.89
C TYR A 927 21.06 -22.00 13.41
N ILE A 928 22.33 -21.93 13.01
CA ILE A 928 22.80 -22.27 11.66
C ILE A 928 23.38 -23.68 11.63
N THR A 929 22.94 -24.49 10.68
CA THR A 929 23.58 -25.76 10.30
C THR A 929 23.88 -25.80 8.79
N PHE A 930 24.93 -26.54 8.40
CA PHE A 930 25.24 -26.84 7.01
C PHE A 930 24.80 -28.26 6.59
N THR A 931 24.09 -28.97 7.48
CA THR A 931 23.44 -30.25 7.20
C THR A 931 21.93 -30.14 7.44
N ASN A 932 21.14 -30.58 6.46
CA ASN A 932 19.69 -30.42 6.45
C ASN A 932 18.98 -31.39 7.42
N GLY A 933 18.31 -30.86 8.44
CA GLY A 933 17.51 -31.59 9.42
C GLY A 933 16.81 -30.64 10.41
N ALA A 934 15.64 -31.03 10.95
CA ALA A 934 14.75 -30.13 11.69
C ALA A 934 14.18 -30.73 12.99
N GLN A 935 14.01 -29.92 14.05
CA GLN A 935 12.96 -30.12 15.09
C GLN A 935 12.80 -28.96 16.13
N SER A 936 11.61 -28.93 16.77
CA SER A 936 11.20 -28.32 18.07
C SER A 936 11.20 -26.78 18.29
N GLY A 937 10.24 -26.26 19.08
CA GLY A 937 10.02 -24.82 19.38
C GLY A 937 10.24 -24.42 20.86
N THR A 938 9.85 -23.22 21.35
CA THR A 938 8.45 -22.88 21.72
C THR A 938 8.28 -21.45 22.31
N GLY A 939 7.07 -20.83 22.15
CA GLY A 939 6.41 -19.83 23.05
C GLY A 939 7.00 -18.40 23.22
N SER A 940 6.25 -17.34 23.60
CA SER A 940 4.79 -17.08 23.68
C SER A 940 4.49 -15.54 23.74
N GLN A 941 3.22 -15.11 23.82
CA GLN A 941 2.72 -13.70 23.89
C GLN A 941 2.38 -13.26 25.35
N ASN A 942 1.74 -12.12 25.74
CA ASN A 942 0.90 -11.03 25.14
C ASN A 942 0.85 -9.83 26.18
N THR A 943 0.17 -8.65 26.14
CA THR A 943 -0.78 -7.88 25.27
C THR A 943 -0.72 -6.35 25.65
N ALA A 944 -1.46 -5.45 24.96
CA ALA A 944 -1.79 -4.02 25.33
C ALA A 944 -0.63 -2.96 25.34
N SER A 945 -0.79 -1.62 25.49
CA SER A 945 -1.88 -0.59 25.53
C SER A 945 -1.32 0.80 25.06
N GLY A 946 -1.97 1.98 24.92
CA GLY A 946 -3.26 2.60 25.31
C GLY A 946 -3.05 3.80 26.30
N THR A 947 -3.62 5.02 26.21
CA THR A 947 -4.62 5.70 25.30
C THR A 947 -4.33 7.21 25.20
N ASP A 948 -4.80 7.86 24.12
CA ASP A 948 -5.33 9.25 24.08
C ASP A 948 -6.11 9.38 22.74
N ASP A 949 -7.29 10.01 22.74
CA ASP A 949 -8.38 9.70 21.79
C ASP A 949 -8.96 10.89 21.00
N VAL A 950 -9.64 10.56 19.88
CA VAL A 950 -10.83 11.27 19.42
C VAL A 950 -11.93 10.24 19.19
N ILE A 951 -12.98 10.31 20.00
CA ILE A 951 -14.19 9.49 19.92
C ILE A 951 -15.31 10.37 19.35
N ARG A 952 -16.13 9.81 18.44
CA ARG A 952 -17.38 10.43 17.98
C ARG A 952 -18.53 9.45 18.19
N GLY A 953 -19.56 9.92 18.89
CA GLY A 953 -20.61 9.10 19.49
C GLY A 953 -20.28 8.68 20.92
N ASP A 954 -20.93 9.32 21.90
CA ASP A 954 -20.77 9.04 23.34
C ASP A 954 -21.52 7.76 23.79
N ALA A 955 -22.36 7.21 22.92
CA ALA A 955 -23.30 6.15 23.27
C ALA A 955 -22.90 4.78 22.71
N LYS A 956 -22.21 3.95 23.51
CA LYS A 956 -22.06 2.49 23.29
C LYS A 956 -23.39 1.71 23.40
N THR A 957 -24.50 2.38 23.14
CA THR A 957 -25.89 1.93 23.31
C THR A 957 -26.77 2.34 22.14
N THR A 958 -26.33 3.29 21.30
CA THR A 958 -27.05 3.76 20.11
C THR A 958 -26.48 3.06 18.87
N GLU A 959 -27.34 2.71 17.92
CA GLU A 959 -26.93 2.09 16.65
C GLU A 959 -26.71 3.20 15.63
N LEU A 960 -25.48 3.31 15.08
CA LEU A 960 -25.06 4.45 14.23
C LEU A 960 -25.08 4.12 12.72
N ASN A 961 -24.89 2.84 12.38
CA ASN A 961 -24.87 2.30 11.02
C ASN A 961 -24.92 0.75 11.11
N ASN A 962 -25.33 0.08 10.05
CA ASN A 962 -25.25 -1.37 9.92
C ASN A 962 -24.04 -1.78 9.06
N GLY A 963 -23.72 -3.07 9.00
CA GLY A 963 -22.75 -3.57 8.05
C GLY A 963 -22.65 -5.08 7.98
N THR A 964 -21.80 -5.55 7.09
CA THR A 964 -21.46 -6.96 6.91
C THR A 964 -19.94 -7.14 6.87
N LEU A 965 -19.44 -8.12 7.62
CA LEU A 965 -18.00 -8.38 7.72
C LEU A 965 -17.44 -8.95 6.41
N ASN A 966 -16.47 -8.27 5.80
CA ASN A 966 -15.85 -8.70 4.55
C ASN A 966 -14.37 -9.04 4.77
N LEU A 967 -14.03 -10.33 4.58
CA LEU A 967 -12.69 -10.87 4.82
C LEU A 967 -12.20 -11.73 3.65
N ASN A 968 -10.88 -11.89 3.55
CA ASN A 968 -10.19 -12.51 2.40
C ASN A 968 -10.50 -14.01 2.13
N SER A 969 -11.30 -14.68 2.98
CA SER A 969 -11.93 -15.97 2.67
C SER A 969 -13.18 -16.20 3.52
N SER A 970 -14.08 -17.08 3.08
CA SER A 970 -15.25 -17.53 3.86
C SER A 970 -14.90 -18.32 5.13
N SER A 971 -13.64 -18.72 5.28
CA SER A 971 -13.07 -19.37 6.47
C SER A 971 -12.30 -18.40 7.39
N ALA A 972 -12.11 -17.15 6.98
CA ALA A 972 -11.43 -16.14 7.78
C ALA A 972 -12.33 -15.65 8.93
N THR A 973 -11.70 -15.22 10.01
CA THR A 973 -12.36 -14.55 11.13
C THR A 973 -11.64 -13.27 11.51
N LEU A 974 -12.39 -12.24 11.90
CA LEU A 974 -11.86 -11.02 12.48
C LEU A 974 -11.88 -11.12 14.00
N MET A 975 -10.77 -10.77 14.64
CA MET A 975 -10.67 -10.63 16.09
C MET A 975 -11.21 -9.27 16.53
N LEU A 976 -12.37 -9.27 17.20
CA LEU A 976 -12.86 -8.12 17.96
C LEU A 976 -11.93 -7.86 19.15
N ARG A 977 -11.73 -6.59 19.48
CA ARG A 977 -10.73 -6.13 20.45
C ARG A 977 -11.35 -5.42 21.65
N ALA A 978 -10.72 -5.56 22.80
CA ALA A 978 -11.09 -4.83 24.01
C ALA A 978 -10.86 -3.30 23.89
N GLN A 979 -9.94 -2.89 23.01
CA GLN A 979 -9.50 -1.50 22.80
C GLN A 979 -9.11 -1.26 21.33
N PRO A 980 -9.12 -0.01 20.81
CA PRO A 980 -8.91 0.33 19.40
C PRO A 980 -7.41 0.37 19.01
N TYR A 981 -6.69 -0.74 19.17
CA TYR A 981 -5.32 -0.91 18.64
C TYR A 981 -4.97 -2.40 18.45
N ASP A 982 -4.02 -2.68 17.54
CA ASP A 982 -3.80 -4.03 16.99
C ASP A 982 -3.33 -5.09 18.03
N THR A 983 -2.67 -4.64 19.10
CA THR A 983 -2.20 -5.46 20.22
C THR A 983 -3.18 -5.55 21.38
N ALA A 984 -4.45 -5.17 21.23
CA ALA A 984 -5.47 -5.32 22.27
C ALA A 984 -5.92 -6.77 22.44
N ASP A 985 -6.39 -7.13 23.65
CA ASP A 985 -6.94 -8.45 23.93
C ASP A 985 -8.19 -8.73 23.08
N VAL A 986 -8.35 -9.99 22.68
CA VAL A 986 -9.44 -10.42 21.79
C VAL A 986 -10.70 -10.68 22.63
N THR A 987 -11.77 -9.90 22.41
CA THR A 987 -13.07 -10.08 23.10
C THR A 987 -13.98 -11.09 22.40
N GLY A 988 -13.74 -11.37 21.12
CA GLY A 988 -14.48 -12.35 20.34
C GLY A 988 -13.93 -12.47 18.92
N THR A 989 -14.50 -13.37 18.12
CA THR A 989 -14.21 -13.50 16.70
C THR A 989 -15.48 -13.53 15.88
N LEU A 990 -15.51 -12.74 14.80
CA LEU A 990 -16.60 -12.70 13.81
C LEU A 990 -16.15 -13.38 12.51
N LYS A 991 -17.07 -13.98 11.77
CA LYS A 991 -16.82 -14.66 10.48
C LYS A 991 -17.15 -13.79 9.29
N HIS A 992 -16.49 -14.05 8.16
CA HIS A 992 -16.88 -13.50 6.87
C HIS A 992 -18.40 -13.66 6.64
N GLY A 993 -19.08 -12.57 6.27
CA GLY A 993 -20.52 -12.55 6.02
C GLY A 993 -21.41 -12.36 7.26
N GLU A 994 -20.84 -12.25 8.47
CA GLU A 994 -21.64 -11.91 9.66
C GLU A 994 -22.06 -10.43 9.63
N ARG A 995 -23.35 -10.19 9.90
CA ARG A 995 -23.95 -8.85 10.04
C ARG A 995 -23.54 -8.23 11.37
N VAL A 996 -23.14 -6.97 11.34
CA VAL A 996 -22.69 -6.18 12.49
C VAL A 996 -23.45 -4.87 12.59
N VAL A 997 -23.57 -4.34 13.80
CA VAL A 997 -24.03 -2.98 14.07
C VAL A 997 -22.84 -2.14 14.53
N VAL A 998 -22.66 -0.95 13.99
CA VAL A 998 -21.68 0.02 14.47
C VAL A 998 -22.31 0.84 15.60
N LEU A 999 -21.63 0.90 16.75
CA LEU A 999 -22.07 1.67 17.92
C LEU A 999 -21.14 2.85 18.25
N GLN A 1000 -19.95 2.90 17.67
CA GLN A 1000 -18.99 4.00 17.90
C GLN A 1000 -17.96 4.08 16.77
N TYR A 1001 -17.61 5.30 16.36
CA TYR A 1001 -16.48 5.58 15.47
C TYR A 1001 -15.33 6.16 16.28
N VAL A 1002 -14.12 5.60 16.11
CA VAL A 1002 -12.92 6.00 16.87
C VAL A 1002 -11.74 6.28 15.93
N GLY A 1003 -11.06 7.38 16.20
CA GLY A 1003 -10.07 7.99 15.31
C GLY A 1003 -10.69 9.03 14.37
N SER A 1004 -9.91 10.04 13.98
CA SER A 1004 -10.34 11.14 13.11
C SER A 1004 -10.76 10.72 11.70
N ASP A 1005 -10.40 9.50 11.29
CA ASP A 1005 -10.69 8.83 10.02
C ASP A 1005 -11.68 7.66 10.16
N ALA A 1006 -12.24 7.47 11.37
CA ALA A 1006 -13.06 6.32 11.74
C ALA A 1006 -12.36 4.95 11.51
N ARG A 1007 -11.02 4.88 11.59
CA ARG A 1007 -10.24 3.64 11.39
C ARG A 1007 -10.71 2.49 12.28
N TRP A 1008 -11.15 2.77 13.50
CA TRP A 1008 -11.68 1.76 14.42
C TRP A 1008 -13.19 1.94 14.62
N LEU A 1009 -13.93 0.84 14.49
CA LEU A 1009 -15.35 0.73 14.74
C LEU A 1009 -15.57 -0.07 16.03
N PHE A 1010 -16.38 0.40 16.97
CA PHE A 1010 -16.93 -0.48 18.01
C PHE A 1010 -18.17 -1.18 17.43
N LEU A 1011 -18.09 -2.50 17.29
CA LEU A 1011 -19.11 -3.32 16.66
C LEU A 1011 -19.89 -4.13 17.68
N ARG A 1012 -21.16 -4.40 17.39
CA ARG A 1012 -21.98 -5.45 18.01
C ARG A 1012 -22.39 -6.51 16.99
N CYS A 1013 -22.23 -7.78 17.35
CA CYS A 1013 -22.79 -8.94 16.64
C CYS A 1013 -23.40 -9.90 17.66
N GLY A 1014 -24.73 -9.88 17.79
CA GLY A 1014 -25.43 -10.62 18.85
C GLY A 1014 -25.00 -10.15 20.24
N THR A 1015 -24.33 -11.01 21.01
CA THR A 1015 -23.77 -10.70 22.34
C THR A 1015 -22.27 -10.38 22.33
N LEU A 1016 -21.62 -10.38 21.16
CA LEU A 1016 -20.21 -10.00 21.03
C LEU A 1016 -20.11 -8.50 20.74
N GLU A 1017 -19.37 -7.79 21.58
CA GLU A 1017 -19.01 -6.39 21.36
C GLU A 1017 -17.47 -6.20 21.40
N GLY A 1018 -16.96 -5.26 20.61
CA GLY A 1018 -15.53 -4.95 20.58
C GLY A 1018 -15.10 -4.09 19.39
N TYR A 1019 -13.87 -3.58 19.47
CA TYR A 1019 -13.27 -2.76 18.42
C TYR A 1019 -12.75 -3.61 17.25
N ALA A 1020 -12.93 -3.12 16.03
CA ALA A 1020 -12.51 -3.73 14.78
C ALA A 1020 -12.00 -2.65 13.80
N LEU A 1021 -11.11 -3.02 12.88
CA LEU A 1021 -10.67 -2.11 11.82
C LEU A 1021 -11.78 -1.95 10.76
N ARG A 1022 -12.06 -0.70 10.36
CA ARG A 1022 -13.08 -0.34 9.36
C ARG A 1022 -12.89 -1.06 8.02
N GLU A 1023 -11.64 -1.30 7.63
CA GLU A 1023 -11.28 -1.99 6.38
C GLU A 1023 -11.82 -3.44 6.24
N HIS A 1024 -12.33 -4.03 7.33
CA HIS A 1024 -12.93 -5.37 7.34
C HIS A 1024 -14.47 -5.36 7.44
N VAL A 1025 -15.10 -4.18 7.47
CA VAL A 1025 -16.56 -4.02 7.55
C VAL A 1025 -17.04 -3.24 6.33
N ARG A 1026 -17.85 -3.88 5.49
CA ARG A 1026 -18.66 -3.16 4.52
C ARG A 1026 -19.83 -2.57 5.29
N LEU A 1027 -19.87 -1.25 5.45
CA LEU A 1027 -21.05 -0.57 5.98
C LEU A 1027 -22.20 -0.70 4.98
N ASP A 1028 -23.42 -0.76 5.50
CA ASP A 1028 -24.62 -0.80 4.66
C ASP A 1028 -24.94 0.61 4.15
N ASP A 1029 -24.80 1.63 5.00
CA ASP A 1029 -24.98 3.06 4.67
C ASP A 1029 -23.63 3.78 4.51
N LYS A 1030 -23.56 4.82 3.67
CA LYS A 1030 -22.29 5.52 3.35
C LYS A 1030 -21.79 6.35 4.54
N LEU A 1031 -20.49 6.66 4.57
CA LEU A 1031 -19.88 7.53 5.58
C LEU A 1031 -19.25 8.76 4.90
N ALA A 1032 -19.41 9.95 5.49
CA ALA A 1032 -18.89 11.21 4.95
C ALA A 1032 -18.38 12.15 6.05
N THR A 1033 -17.64 13.19 5.64
CA THR A 1033 -17.11 14.24 6.52
C THR A 1033 -17.50 15.64 6.05
N VAL A 1034 -17.85 16.52 6.99
CA VAL A 1034 -18.23 17.93 6.71
C VAL A 1034 -17.03 18.73 6.24
N ARG A 1035 -17.15 19.37 5.08
CA ARG A 1035 -16.06 20.08 4.41
C ARG A 1035 -16.44 21.54 4.13
N LEU A 1036 -15.90 22.43 4.96
CA LEU A 1036 -16.09 23.88 4.87
C LEU A 1036 -14.76 24.56 4.49
N ALA A 1037 -14.84 25.79 3.99
CA ALA A 1037 -13.66 26.51 3.49
C ALA A 1037 -12.78 27.08 4.61
N ASP A 1038 -13.42 27.56 5.69
CA ASP A 1038 -12.79 28.07 6.90
C ASP A 1038 -13.18 27.19 8.08
N ALA A 1039 -12.25 26.92 9.00
CA ALA A 1039 -12.46 25.96 10.09
C ALA A 1039 -13.50 26.42 11.13
N ASP A 1040 -13.68 27.74 11.28
CA ASP A 1040 -14.65 28.38 12.18
C ASP A 1040 -16.05 28.51 11.56
N SER A 1041 -16.30 27.90 10.40
CA SER A 1041 -17.64 27.87 9.76
C SER A 1041 -18.50 26.72 10.29
N GLU A 1042 -19.81 26.89 10.23
CA GLU A 1042 -20.81 25.86 10.59
C GLU A 1042 -21.69 25.47 9.39
N LEU A 1043 -22.05 24.19 9.30
CA LEU A 1043 -23.01 23.63 8.37
C LEU A 1043 -24.30 23.27 9.12
N SER A 1044 -25.41 23.91 8.78
CA SER A 1044 -26.71 23.59 9.41
C SER A 1044 -27.21 22.21 8.97
N LEU A 1045 -27.43 21.32 9.93
CA LEU A 1045 -28.29 20.13 9.78
C LEU A 1045 -29.76 20.57 9.84
N ARG A 1046 -30.62 20.07 8.95
CA ARG A 1046 -32.00 20.59 8.78
C ARG A 1046 -33.08 19.53 8.82
N ALA A 1047 -34.30 19.93 9.17
CA ALA A 1047 -35.45 19.03 9.25
C ALA A 1047 -35.99 18.56 7.88
N GLU A 1048 -35.68 19.28 6.80
CA GLU A 1048 -36.11 19.01 5.42
C GLU A 1048 -34.98 19.44 4.45
N PRO A 1049 -34.90 18.91 3.21
CA PRO A 1049 -33.88 19.26 2.22
C PRO A 1049 -34.11 20.65 1.59
N SER A 1050 -34.04 21.71 2.39
CA SER A 1050 -34.23 23.10 1.97
C SER A 1050 -33.44 24.09 2.81
N THR A 1051 -32.90 25.13 2.18
CA THR A 1051 -32.19 26.22 2.88
C THR A 1051 -33.09 27.06 3.78
N SER A 1052 -34.42 26.97 3.62
CA SER A 1052 -35.42 27.61 4.50
C SER A 1052 -35.97 26.70 5.60
N ALA A 1053 -35.59 25.41 5.63
CA ALA A 1053 -36.05 24.47 6.65
C ALA A 1053 -35.44 24.78 8.02
N ASN A 1054 -36.13 24.36 9.08
CA ASN A 1054 -35.66 24.49 10.46
C ASN A 1054 -34.27 23.83 10.63
N VAL A 1055 -33.36 24.51 11.32
CA VAL A 1055 -32.08 23.94 11.74
C VAL A 1055 -32.32 23.04 12.94
N LEU A 1056 -31.83 21.81 12.88
CA LEU A 1056 -31.82 20.84 13.97
C LEU A 1056 -30.55 20.99 14.81
N ASP A 1057 -29.39 21.09 14.15
CA ASP A 1057 -28.08 21.29 14.78
C ASP A 1057 -27.07 22.00 13.84
N SER A 1058 -25.90 22.39 14.37
CA SER A 1058 -24.77 22.97 13.64
C SER A 1058 -23.55 22.04 13.65
N LEU A 1059 -23.07 21.66 12.47
CA LEU A 1059 -21.93 20.75 12.29
C LEU A 1059 -20.66 21.54 11.90
N HIS A 1060 -19.49 21.16 12.41
CA HIS A 1060 -18.22 21.85 12.19
C HIS A 1060 -17.34 21.17 11.13
N HIS A 1061 -16.29 21.85 10.67
CA HIS A 1061 -15.40 21.26 9.67
C HIS A 1061 -14.72 19.99 10.20
N GLY A 1062 -14.93 18.90 9.48
CA GLY A 1062 -14.35 17.58 9.74
C GLY A 1062 -15.27 16.65 10.51
N ASP A 1063 -16.50 17.06 10.87
CA ASP A 1063 -17.48 16.20 11.53
C ASP A 1063 -17.97 15.05 10.67
N LEU A 1064 -18.28 13.94 11.31
CA LEU A 1064 -18.54 12.64 10.70
C LEU A 1064 -20.05 12.41 10.57
N LEU A 1065 -20.49 11.94 9.40
CA LEU A 1065 -21.91 11.73 9.08
C LEU A 1065 -22.10 10.34 8.46
N THR A 1066 -23.10 9.59 8.93
CA THR A 1066 -23.67 8.48 8.16
C THR A 1066 -24.62 9.10 7.14
N VAL A 1067 -24.51 8.74 5.86
CA VAL A 1067 -25.39 9.23 4.79
C VAL A 1067 -26.33 8.11 4.37
N LEU A 1068 -27.63 8.33 4.60
CA LEU A 1068 -28.72 7.41 4.33
C LEU A 1068 -29.15 7.47 2.86
N ASP A 1069 -29.37 8.67 2.32
CA ASP A 1069 -29.71 8.90 0.91
C ASP A 1069 -29.18 10.25 0.38
N GLU A 1070 -29.19 10.46 -0.94
CA GLU A 1070 -28.80 11.72 -1.58
C GLU A 1070 -29.68 12.05 -2.80
N GLU A 1071 -30.56 13.05 -2.68
CA GLU A 1071 -31.47 13.51 -3.74
C GLU A 1071 -31.36 15.05 -3.93
N ASP A 1072 -31.43 15.52 -5.17
CA ASP A 1072 -31.41 16.95 -5.58
C ASP A 1072 -30.33 17.85 -4.91
N GLY A 1073 -29.18 17.25 -4.54
CA GLY A 1073 -28.04 17.95 -3.95
C GLY A 1073 -28.13 18.14 -2.43
N TRP A 1074 -29.06 17.45 -1.77
CA TRP A 1074 -29.11 17.25 -0.33
C TRP A 1074 -28.79 15.80 0.01
N ALA A 1075 -28.06 15.60 1.09
CA ALA A 1075 -27.82 14.30 1.70
C ALA A 1075 -28.68 14.19 2.95
N GLU A 1076 -29.43 13.10 3.08
CA GLU A 1076 -30.06 12.69 4.34
C GLU A 1076 -29.00 11.99 5.20
N VAL A 1077 -28.80 12.48 6.42
CA VAL A 1077 -27.66 12.11 7.26
C VAL A 1077 -28.04 11.92 8.72
N VAL A 1078 -27.30 11.03 9.39
CA VAL A 1078 -27.27 10.87 10.84
C VAL A 1078 -25.99 11.50 11.38
N ALA A 1079 -26.14 12.46 12.30
CA ALA A 1079 -25.04 13.08 13.02
C ALA A 1079 -24.50 12.18 14.16
N PRO A 1080 -23.29 12.45 14.72
CA PRO A 1080 -22.65 11.56 15.71
C PRO A 1080 -23.41 11.39 17.04
N ASP A 1081 -24.38 12.25 17.33
CA ASP A 1081 -25.26 12.20 18.50
C ASP A 1081 -26.51 11.31 18.26
N GLY A 1082 -26.79 10.96 17.01
CA GLY A 1082 -28.00 10.26 16.57
C GLY A 1082 -29.09 11.18 15.98
N THR A 1083 -28.83 12.48 15.77
CA THR A 1083 -29.80 13.37 15.12
C THR A 1083 -29.84 13.13 13.61
N GLU A 1084 -31.00 12.72 13.11
CA GLU A 1084 -31.30 12.55 11.68
C GLU A 1084 -31.73 13.89 11.05
N GLY A 1085 -31.28 14.19 9.83
CA GLY A 1085 -31.67 15.39 9.09
C GLY A 1085 -30.91 15.58 7.78
N TYR A 1086 -31.07 16.73 7.14
CA TYR A 1086 -30.54 17.02 5.80
C TYR A 1086 -29.41 18.04 5.83
N VAL A 1087 -28.35 17.79 5.07
CA VAL A 1087 -27.26 18.74 4.75
C VAL A 1087 -27.10 18.87 3.24
N SER A 1088 -26.58 19.98 2.73
CA SER A 1088 -26.28 20.04 1.29
C SER A 1088 -25.04 19.21 0.97
N ALA A 1089 -25.16 18.30 0.00
CA ALA A 1089 -24.12 17.35 -0.41
C ALA A 1089 -22.83 18.05 -0.90
N THR A 1090 -22.91 19.33 -1.28
CA THR A 1090 -21.76 20.16 -1.66
C THR A 1090 -20.75 20.36 -0.50
N TYR A 1091 -21.19 20.27 0.74
CA TYR A 1091 -20.37 20.50 1.95
C TYR A 1091 -20.03 19.22 2.71
N ILE A 1092 -20.13 18.05 2.07
CA ILE A 1092 -19.64 16.78 2.64
C ILE A 1092 -18.62 16.10 1.71
N SER A 1093 -17.90 15.11 2.22
CA SER A 1093 -16.90 14.36 1.46
C SER A 1093 -16.82 12.92 1.98
N TYR A 1094 -17.18 11.97 1.11
CA TYR A 1094 -17.27 10.54 1.43
C TYR A 1094 -15.92 9.92 1.83
N LEU A 1095 -15.96 8.95 2.76
CA LEU A 1095 -14.81 8.26 3.39
C LEU A 1095 -14.72 6.77 3.05
#